data_AF-A0A098M3K7-F1
#
_entry.id   AF-A0A098M3K7-F1
#
_cell.length_a   1.000
_cell.length_b   1.000
_cell.length_c   1.000
_cell.angle_alpha   90.00
_cell.angle_beta   90.00
_cell.angle_gamma   90.00
#
_symmetry.space_group_name_H-M   'P 1'
#
loop_
_entity.id
_entity.type
_entity.pdbx_description
1 polymer ?
#
loop_
_entity_poly.entity_id
_entity_poly.type
_entity_poly.pdbx_seq_one_letter_code
_entity_poly.pdbx_strand_id
1 'polypeptide(L)'
;MRNKYVVWTLVGIMLITTLFMGIGPLVSVSAAGGPNLTLGKNITTSGQSQTYSPNNVKDSNQGTYWESSNNAFPQWIQVDLGADTSIDQIVLKIPADWGTRTQTMAVQGSTNGSTFTNMVGSTNYVFNPSVAGNSVTITFAATSTRYVRLNVTGNTGWPAAQVSEFEIYGTNGTTPTPSPTATPSGTYQAESAALSGGAKVNTDHTGYSGSGFVDGYWTQGATTTFSVNVPAAGNRNVTLKYANASGSTKTISIYVNGIKIRQSSLPNLANWDTWGSQVEALALNAGNNTITYKYDSGDSGNVNIDQITVAATISTPTPTPTVTPTPTVTPTPTVTPTPTVTPTPTPTVTPPPAGNRGASVPYSRYDTDDSTRGGAATLKTAPTFDQALIASEASGQRYVALPSNGSYLEWKVRQGQGGAGVTMRFTMPDSSDGMGLNGSLDAYVNGVKVKTISLTSYYSWQYFSGDMPGDAPSAGRPLFRFDEVHWKLNTPLQPGDTIRIQKNNGDSLEYGVDFIEIEPVPTAIARPANSVSVVEYGAVANDSMDDLAAFKATVNAAVASGKTMYIPEGTFNLSSMWEIGSANNMINNITITGAGLWHTNIQFTNPNAAGGGISLRISGKLDFSNIYLNSNLRSRYGQNAIYKGFMDNFGTNSIIHDVWVEHFECGMWVGDYAHTPAIYANGLIVENSRIRNNLADGINFSQGTSNSIVRNSNVRNNGDDGLAVWPSNANGVTVGNNNTFSYNTIENNWRAAAIAFFGGSGHKADHNYIIDTVGGSGLRMNTVFPGYHFQNNTGIVFSDTTIITSGTSKDLYGGERGAIDLEASNDSIKNVTFTNIDIINTQRDAIQLGYGGGFANIVFNNININGTGLDGVTTSRFSGPHQGSAIYTYTGNGSATFNNLTTSNIANPNINYIQSGFNLIIQ
;
A
#
# COMPACT_ATOMS: atom_id res chain seq x y z
N MET A 1 52.12 53.28 -19.74
CA MET A 1 53.15 52.96 -20.75
C MET A 1 53.05 51.48 -21.07
N ARG A 2 52.88 51.09 -22.35
CA ARG A 2 53.85 50.29 -23.15
C ARG A 2 54.48 49.11 -22.36
N ASN A 3 54.11 47.83 -22.48
CA ASN A 3 53.79 46.94 -23.65
C ASN A 3 55.04 46.37 -24.37
N LYS A 4 54.92 45.16 -24.98
CA LYS A 4 55.83 44.30 -25.81
C LYS A 4 56.03 42.90 -25.18
N TYR A 5 55.95 41.73 -25.84
CA TYR A 5 55.48 41.21 -27.16
C TYR A 5 54.99 39.74 -26.91
N VAL A 6 53.97 39.13 -27.54
CA VAL A 6 53.77 38.69 -28.96
C VAL A 6 54.86 37.69 -29.43
N VAL A 7 54.55 36.44 -29.84
CA VAL A 7 54.14 35.95 -31.21
C VAL A 7 53.41 34.56 -31.12
N TRP A 8 52.71 34.16 -32.19
CA TRP A 8 51.89 32.93 -32.34
C TRP A 8 52.27 32.08 -33.59
N THR A 9 51.98 30.76 -33.54
CA THR A 9 51.67 29.80 -34.66
C THR A 9 52.71 29.26 -35.68
N LEU A 10 52.41 28.01 -36.11
CA LEU A 10 52.20 27.52 -37.52
C LEU A 10 53.10 26.40 -38.11
N VAL A 11 52.67 25.14 -37.90
CA VAL A 11 52.83 23.92 -38.74
C VAL A 11 51.59 23.04 -38.46
N GLY A 12 50.98 22.23 -39.35
CA GLY A 12 51.24 21.98 -40.78
C GLY A 12 50.20 21.07 -41.51
N ILE A 13 49.45 20.22 -40.79
CA ILE A 13 48.35 19.32 -41.25
C ILE A 13 48.75 18.10 -42.11
N MET A 14 48.45 16.87 -41.64
CA MET A 14 47.65 15.87 -42.38
C MET A 14 47.25 14.62 -41.56
N LEU A 15 45.95 14.28 -41.62
CA LEU A 15 45.31 12.95 -41.56
C LEU A 15 45.88 11.81 -40.67
N ILE A 16 45.12 11.45 -39.61
CA ILE A 16 44.32 10.19 -39.55
C ILE A 16 43.29 10.26 -38.39
N THR A 17 42.27 9.40 -38.46
CA THR A 17 40.98 9.44 -37.75
C THR A 17 40.98 9.09 -36.25
N THR A 18 40.23 9.88 -35.46
CA THR A 18 39.38 9.54 -34.30
C THR A 18 39.58 8.21 -33.54
N LEU A 19 39.75 8.26 -32.21
CA LEU A 19 38.97 7.43 -31.26
C LEU A 19 39.02 7.93 -29.79
N PHE A 20 37.95 7.62 -29.05
CA PHE A 20 37.72 7.69 -27.59
C PHE A 20 38.05 8.95 -26.75
N MET A 21 36.99 9.66 -26.37
CA MET A 21 36.82 10.17 -25.00
C MET A 21 36.16 9.10 -24.11
N GLY A 22 36.24 9.25 -22.78
CA GLY A 22 35.21 8.73 -21.86
C GLY A 22 35.70 7.80 -20.75
N ILE A 23 36.02 8.36 -19.59
CA ILE A 23 35.97 7.65 -18.30
C ILE A 23 35.22 8.55 -17.32
N GLY A 24 33.99 8.17 -16.98
CA GLY A 24 33.17 8.83 -15.95
C GLY A 24 33.25 8.09 -14.61
N PRO A 25 32.78 8.71 -13.50
CA PRO A 25 32.70 8.04 -12.21
C PRO A 25 31.67 6.90 -12.24
N LEU A 26 31.99 5.80 -11.57
CA LEU A 26 31.13 4.63 -11.46
C LEU A 26 29.92 4.92 -10.56
N VAL A 27 28.71 4.72 -11.09
CA VAL A 27 27.47 4.67 -10.31
C VAL A 27 27.13 3.22 -9.98
N SER A 28 26.92 2.92 -8.70
CA SER A 28 26.49 1.61 -8.23
C SER A 28 25.01 1.39 -8.54
N VAL A 29 24.72 0.72 -9.67
CA VAL A 29 23.35 0.27 -9.97
C VAL A 29 23.06 -0.99 -9.16
N SER A 30 22.02 -0.96 -8.31
CA SER A 30 21.48 -2.17 -7.69
C SER A 30 20.66 -2.95 -8.72
N ALA A 31 20.94 -4.24 -8.91
CA ALA A 31 20.20 -5.10 -9.82
C ALA A 31 18.88 -5.58 -9.17
N ALA A 32 17.82 -5.71 -9.96
CA ALA A 32 16.53 -6.22 -9.51
C ALA A 32 16.58 -7.74 -9.30
N GLY A 33 16.71 -8.18 -8.05
CA GLY A 33 16.78 -9.60 -7.66
C GLY A 33 15.44 -10.37 -7.71
N GLY A 34 14.68 -10.23 -8.79
CA GLY A 34 13.48 -11.03 -9.04
C GLY A 34 13.82 -12.48 -9.49
N PRO A 35 12.85 -13.41 -9.47
CA PRO A 35 13.05 -14.74 -10.03
C PRO A 35 13.17 -14.68 -11.57
N ASN A 36 14.06 -15.50 -12.16
CA ASN A 36 14.16 -15.64 -13.61
C ASN A 36 12.87 -16.27 -14.18
N LEU A 37 12.10 -15.46 -14.88
CA LEU A 37 10.78 -15.78 -15.42
C LEU A 37 10.82 -16.74 -16.61
N THR A 38 11.99 -16.99 -17.22
CA THR A 38 12.16 -17.93 -18.34
C THR A 38 12.16 -19.40 -17.90
N LEU A 39 12.46 -19.67 -16.63
CA LEU A 39 12.54 -21.03 -16.10
C LEU A 39 11.19 -21.76 -16.24
N GLY A 40 11.24 -22.97 -16.80
CA GLY A 40 10.05 -23.80 -17.07
C GLY A 40 9.15 -23.32 -18.23
N LYS A 41 9.42 -22.17 -18.86
CA LYS A 41 8.59 -21.63 -19.95
C LYS A 41 8.75 -22.36 -21.27
N ASN A 42 7.79 -22.19 -22.18
CA ASN A 42 7.90 -22.70 -23.54
C ASN A 42 8.85 -21.81 -24.36
N ILE A 43 9.72 -22.44 -25.17
CA ILE A 43 10.68 -21.74 -26.03
C ILE A 43 10.40 -22.11 -27.49
N THR A 44 10.31 -21.10 -28.36
CA THR A 44 10.16 -21.27 -29.82
C THR A 44 11.24 -20.47 -30.55
N THR A 45 11.60 -20.89 -31.76
CA THR A 45 12.68 -20.28 -32.55
C THR A 45 12.36 -20.25 -34.04
N SER A 46 13.08 -19.40 -34.78
CA SER A 46 13.13 -19.43 -36.25
C SER A 46 13.79 -20.68 -36.84
N GLY A 47 14.57 -21.41 -36.03
CA GLY A 47 15.34 -22.58 -36.43
C GLY A 47 16.30 -23.05 -35.34
N GLN A 48 17.03 -24.12 -35.61
CA GLN A 48 18.10 -24.63 -34.76
C GLN A 48 19.20 -25.31 -35.60
N SER A 49 20.43 -25.27 -35.11
CA SER A 49 21.60 -25.94 -35.68
C SER A 49 21.96 -27.18 -34.85
N GLN A 50 22.17 -28.31 -35.51
CA GLN A 50 22.68 -29.56 -34.93
C GLN A 50 21.91 -29.98 -33.65
N THR A 51 22.61 -30.11 -32.51
CA THR A 51 22.06 -30.49 -31.19
C THR A 51 21.91 -29.30 -30.24
N TYR A 52 22.12 -28.07 -30.72
CA TYR A 52 22.08 -26.83 -29.93
C TYR A 52 20.62 -26.39 -29.68
N SER A 53 19.96 -27.16 -28.82
CA SER A 53 18.53 -27.07 -28.49
C SER A 53 18.10 -25.67 -28.00
N PRO A 54 16.93 -25.16 -28.44
CA PRO A 54 16.37 -23.92 -27.90
C PRO A 54 16.02 -24.02 -26.41
N ASN A 55 15.88 -25.23 -25.84
CA ASN A 55 15.63 -25.37 -24.40
C ASN A 55 16.85 -25.10 -23.53
N ASN A 56 18.05 -24.94 -24.12
CA ASN A 56 19.27 -24.65 -23.37
C ASN A 56 19.21 -23.25 -22.74
N VAL A 57 18.50 -22.27 -23.33
CA VAL A 57 18.42 -20.86 -22.83
C VAL A 57 17.68 -20.65 -21.50
N LYS A 58 17.39 -21.74 -20.79
CA LYS A 58 16.61 -21.81 -19.54
C LYS A 58 17.01 -22.99 -18.65
N ASP A 59 18.13 -23.66 -18.93
CA ASP A 59 18.58 -24.83 -18.16
C ASP A 59 19.48 -24.46 -16.96
N SER A 60 19.80 -23.16 -16.80
CA SER A 60 20.66 -22.60 -15.74
C SER A 60 22.14 -23.03 -15.85
N ASN A 61 22.59 -23.42 -17.05
CA ASN A 61 23.96 -23.82 -17.34
C ASN A 61 24.53 -23.00 -18.51
N GLN A 62 25.30 -21.96 -18.18
CA GLN A 62 26.00 -21.13 -19.17
C GLN A 62 26.94 -21.91 -20.12
N GLY A 63 27.30 -23.17 -19.83
CA GLY A 63 28.08 -24.04 -20.72
C GLY A 63 27.31 -24.66 -21.89
N THR A 64 25.97 -24.71 -21.85
CA THR A 64 25.12 -25.09 -22.99
C THR A 64 24.71 -23.83 -23.79
N TYR A 65 24.19 -24.02 -25.01
CA TYR A 65 23.64 -22.92 -25.82
C TYR A 65 22.66 -23.39 -26.89
N TRP A 66 21.76 -22.50 -27.29
CA TRP A 66 21.03 -22.57 -28.55
C TRP A 66 21.87 -21.95 -29.67
N GLU A 67 21.83 -22.56 -30.86
CA GLU A 67 22.37 -21.99 -32.09
C GLU A 67 21.28 -22.01 -33.17
N SER A 68 21.06 -20.88 -33.85
CA SER A 68 20.14 -20.79 -34.98
C SER A 68 20.68 -21.45 -36.25
N SER A 69 19.86 -21.58 -37.30
CA SER A 69 20.37 -22.00 -38.62
C SER A 69 21.46 -21.05 -39.15
N ASN A 70 22.57 -21.59 -39.64
CA ASN A 70 23.73 -20.81 -40.09
C ASN A 70 23.46 -20.03 -41.39
N ASN A 71 24.03 -18.83 -41.49
CA ASN A 71 23.91 -17.88 -42.61
C ASN A 71 22.47 -17.42 -42.92
N ALA A 72 21.54 -17.53 -41.96
CA ALA A 72 20.11 -17.33 -42.17
C ALA A 72 19.51 -16.12 -41.42
N PHE A 73 20.30 -15.09 -41.08
CA PHE A 73 19.81 -13.90 -40.38
C PHE A 73 18.71 -13.16 -41.19
N PRO A 74 17.68 -12.56 -40.55
CA PRO A 74 17.44 -12.54 -39.10
C PRO A 74 16.99 -13.90 -38.54
N GLN A 75 17.44 -14.19 -37.33
CA GLN A 75 17.05 -15.38 -36.57
C GLN A 75 16.54 -14.95 -35.20
N TRP A 76 15.55 -15.66 -34.65
CA TRP A 76 14.89 -15.30 -33.41
C TRP A 76 14.69 -16.47 -32.46
N ILE A 77 14.71 -16.16 -31.17
CA ILE A 77 14.33 -17.04 -30.06
C ILE A 77 13.33 -16.32 -29.16
N GLN A 78 12.31 -17.04 -28.73
CA GLN A 78 11.12 -16.50 -28.07
C GLN A 78 10.71 -17.35 -26.88
N VAL A 79 10.46 -16.67 -25.75
CA VAL A 79 9.88 -17.22 -24.55
C VAL A 79 8.38 -16.90 -24.53
N ASP A 80 7.53 -17.89 -24.25
CA ASP A 80 6.14 -17.66 -23.85
C ASP A 80 6.05 -17.69 -22.32
N LEU A 81 5.84 -16.52 -21.70
CA LEU A 81 5.66 -16.38 -20.25
C LEU A 81 4.33 -16.99 -19.76
N GLY A 82 3.42 -17.36 -20.67
CA GLY A 82 2.13 -18.02 -20.41
C GLY A 82 0.97 -17.04 -20.21
N ALA A 83 1.25 -15.86 -19.68
CA ALA A 83 0.32 -14.74 -19.53
C ALA A 83 1.07 -13.41 -19.71
N ASP A 84 0.35 -12.32 -19.97
CA ASP A 84 0.96 -10.99 -20.03
C ASP A 84 1.59 -10.65 -18.66
N THR A 85 2.90 -10.37 -18.69
CA THR A 85 3.74 -10.17 -17.51
C THR A 85 4.50 -8.86 -17.65
N SER A 86 4.61 -8.08 -16.57
CA SER A 86 5.40 -6.84 -16.59
C SER A 86 6.88 -7.18 -16.43
N ILE A 87 7.70 -6.78 -17.41
CA ILE A 87 9.14 -7.02 -17.42
C ILE A 87 9.90 -5.72 -17.75
N ASP A 88 11.04 -5.51 -17.09
CA ASP A 88 11.91 -4.34 -17.21
C ASP A 88 13.39 -4.71 -17.47
N GLN A 89 13.75 -5.98 -17.33
CA GLN A 89 15.12 -6.45 -17.47
C GLN A 89 15.19 -7.82 -18.13
N ILE A 90 16.19 -8.01 -18.99
CA ILE A 90 16.68 -9.33 -19.40
C ILE A 90 18.19 -9.41 -19.17
N VAL A 91 18.70 -10.62 -18.91
CA VAL A 91 20.13 -10.91 -18.87
C VAL A 91 20.42 -12.01 -19.90
N LEU A 92 21.34 -11.73 -20.81
CA LEU A 92 21.76 -12.65 -21.86
C LEU A 92 23.17 -13.15 -21.57
N LYS A 93 23.42 -14.44 -21.80
CA LYS A 93 24.74 -15.04 -21.65
C LYS A 93 25.12 -15.83 -22.90
N ILE A 94 26.42 -15.98 -23.15
CA ILE A 94 27.02 -17.01 -24.01
C ILE A 94 28.11 -17.74 -23.19
N PRO A 95 28.70 -18.86 -23.64
CA PRO A 95 29.64 -19.63 -22.82
C PRO A 95 30.84 -18.79 -22.34
N ALA A 96 31.19 -18.94 -21.06
CA ALA A 96 32.13 -18.05 -20.37
C ALA A 96 33.58 -18.13 -20.90
N ASP A 97 33.93 -19.21 -21.59
CA ASP A 97 35.23 -19.47 -22.23
C ASP A 97 35.34 -18.90 -23.66
N TRP A 98 34.22 -18.48 -24.26
CA TRP A 98 34.20 -18.01 -25.65
C TRP A 98 34.88 -16.66 -25.84
N GLY A 99 35.64 -16.52 -26.94
CA GLY A 99 36.23 -15.25 -27.35
C GLY A 99 35.19 -14.15 -27.63
N THR A 100 35.59 -12.92 -27.32
CA THR A 100 34.80 -11.67 -27.43
C THR A 100 34.08 -11.54 -28.77
N ARG A 101 32.78 -11.25 -28.75
CA ARG A 101 31.97 -11.05 -29.96
C ARG A 101 30.86 -10.03 -29.75
N THR A 102 30.43 -9.41 -30.84
CA THR A 102 29.24 -8.56 -30.86
C THR A 102 28.08 -9.32 -31.49
N GLN A 103 26.90 -9.29 -30.88
CA GLN A 103 25.65 -9.68 -31.53
C GLN A 103 24.74 -8.47 -31.69
N THR A 104 24.21 -8.28 -32.89
CA THR A 104 23.28 -7.19 -33.23
C THR A 104 21.87 -7.72 -33.09
N MET A 105 21.07 -7.18 -32.16
CA MET A 105 19.71 -7.69 -31.90
C MET A 105 18.75 -6.63 -31.36
N ALA A 106 17.46 -6.86 -31.57
CA ALA A 106 16.36 -6.15 -30.92
C ALA A 106 15.69 -7.06 -29.86
N VAL A 107 15.11 -6.45 -28.83
CA VAL A 107 14.27 -7.14 -27.84
C VAL A 107 12.81 -6.78 -28.13
N GLN A 108 11.96 -7.79 -28.34
CA GLN A 108 10.60 -7.60 -28.84
C GLN A 108 9.55 -8.19 -27.90
N GLY A 109 8.43 -7.50 -27.75
CA GLY A 109 7.26 -7.91 -26.98
C GLY A 109 6.07 -8.23 -27.88
N SER A 110 5.15 -9.07 -27.40
CA SER A 110 3.85 -9.36 -27.99
C SER A 110 2.91 -9.96 -26.96
N THR A 111 1.64 -9.56 -26.97
CA THR A 111 0.58 -10.20 -26.17
C THR A 111 -0.03 -11.42 -26.88
N ASN A 112 0.06 -11.47 -28.22
CA ASN A 112 -0.65 -12.43 -29.08
C ASN A 112 0.26 -13.45 -29.80
N GLY A 113 1.58 -13.33 -29.68
CA GLY A 113 2.56 -14.27 -30.21
C GLY A 113 2.78 -14.21 -31.72
N SER A 114 2.14 -13.27 -32.42
CA SER A 114 2.21 -13.10 -33.88
C SER A 114 2.59 -11.68 -34.31
N THR A 115 2.08 -10.65 -33.63
CA THR A 115 2.39 -9.24 -33.86
C THR A 115 3.38 -8.75 -32.81
N PHE A 116 4.58 -8.34 -33.22
CA PHE A 116 5.66 -7.93 -32.30
C PHE A 116 6.02 -6.45 -32.41
N THR A 117 6.29 -5.83 -31.27
CA THR A 117 6.83 -4.47 -31.14
C THR A 117 8.22 -4.51 -30.50
N ASN A 118 9.09 -3.56 -30.82
CA ASN A 118 10.41 -3.47 -30.19
C ASN A 118 10.28 -2.81 -28.81
N MET A 119 10.59 -3.56 -27.74
CA MET A 119 10.78 -3.00 -26.39
C MET A 119 12.17 -2.36 -26.27
N VAL A 120 13.15 -2.94 -26.97
CA VAL A 120 14.46 -2.32 -27.24
C VAL A 120 14.76 -2.43 -28.72
N GLY A 121 15.13 -1.30 -29.35
CA GLY A 121 15.51 -1.25 -30.76
C GLY A 121 16.75 -2.09 -31.09
N SER A 122 16.96 -2.38 -32.37
CA SER A 122 18.11 -3.19 -32.79
C SER A 122 19.42 -2.44 -32.54
N THR A 123 20.31 -3.02 -31.75
CA THR A 123 21.62 -2.44 -31.41
C THR A 123 22.68 -3.54 -31.19
N ASN A 124 23.94 -3.12 -31.04
CA ASN A 124 25.10 -3.97 -30.85
C ASN A 124 25.34 -4.26 -29.37
N TYR A 125 25.34 -5.53 -28.98
CA TYR A 125 25.71 -5.98 -27.64
C TYR A 125 27.03 -6.76 -27.68
N VAL A 126 28.00 -6.30 -26.90
CA VAL A 126 29.35 -6.90 -26.83
C VAL A 126 29.40 -7.90 -25.68
N PHE A 127 29.52 -9.18 -26.02
CA PHE A 127 29.85 -10.24 -25.08
C PHE A 127 31.37 -10.35 -25.01
N ASN A 128 31.94 -10.21 -23.81
CA ASN A 128 33.37 -10.27 -23.57
C ASN A 128 33.67 -11.16 -22.34
N PRO A 129 34.53 -12.20 -22.42
CA PRO A 129 34.80 -13.05 -21.27
C PRO A 129 35.46 -12.29 -20.10
N SER A 130 36.18 -11.19 -20.36
CA SER A 130 36.76 -10.35 -19.29
C SER A 130 35.80 -9.34 -18.65
N VAL A 131 34.54 -9.25 -19.11
CA VAL A 131 33.52 -8.34 -18.59
C VAL A 131 32.25 -9.11 -18.29
N ALA A 132 31.91 -9.24 -17.01
CA ALA A 132 30.76 -10.01 -16.52
C ALA A 132 30.71 -11.49 -17.02
N GLY A 133 31.86 -12.05 -17.46
CA GLY A 133 31.96 -13.44 -17.90
C GLY A 133 31.08 -13.79 -19.09
N ASN A 134 31.14 -13.01 -20.19
CA ASN A 134 30.26 -13.18 -21.35
C ASN A 134 28.75 -13.04 -21.03
N SER A 135 28.41 -12.09 -20.15
CA SER A 135 27.03 -11.71 -19.82
C SER A 135 26.73 -10.26 -20.23
N VAL A 136 25.48 -10.00 -20.63
CA VAL A 136 24.94 -8.68 -20.99
C VAL A 136 23.58 -8.49 -20.33
N THR A 137 23.47 -7.50 -19.44
CA THR A 137 22.18 -7.05 -18.90
C THR A 137 21.58 -5.96 -19.79
N ILE A 138 20.29 -6.07 -20.09
CA ILE A 138 19.53 -5.09 -20.89
C ILE A 138 18.30 -4.67 -20.08
N THR A 139 18.25 -3.41 -19.67
CA THR A 139 17.12 -2.81 -18.95
C THR A 139 16.31 -1.88 -19.87
N PHE A 140 15.00 -1.85 -19.67
CA PHE A 140 14.05 -1.07 -20.46
C PHE A 140 12.82 -0.69 -19.61
N ALA A 141 11.95 0.18 -20.15
CA ALA A 141 10.74 0.58 -19.45
C ALA A 141 9.80 -0.62 -19.25
N ALA A 142 9.23 -0.75 -18.04
CA ALA A 142 8.33 -1.81 -17.64
C ALA A 142 7.24 -2.07 -18.69
N THR A 143 7.31 -3.22 -19.37
CA THR A 143 6.43 -3.57 -20.48
C THR A 143 5.63 -4.82 -20.15
N SER A 144 4.30 -4.69 -20.20
CA SER A 144 3.37 -5.82 -20.17
C SER A 144 3.45 -6.62 -21.46
N THR A 145 3.97 -7.85 -21.42
CA THR A 145 4.04 -8.75 -22.57
C THR A 145 3.96 -10.21 -22.16
N ARG A 146 3.32 -11.05 -22.98
CA ARG A 146 3.31 -12.51 -22.81
C ARG A 146 4.50 -13.17 -23.51
N TYR A 147 4.85 -12.70 -24.70
CA TYR A 147 5.90 -13.28 -25.51
C TYR A 147 7.09 -12.34 -25.58
N VAL A 148 8.28 -12.84 -25.26
CA VAL A 148 9.53 -12.07 -25.27
C VAL A 148 10.46 -12.69 -26.30
N ARG A 149 10.85 -11.92 -27.32
CA ARG A 149 11.62 -12.42 -28.46
C ARG A 149 12.90 -11.62 -28.65
N LEU A 150 14.04 -12.30 -28.73
CA LEU A 150 15.27 -11.74 -29.30
C LEU A 150 15.19 -11.88 -30.81
N ASN A 151 15.37 -10.79 -31.55
CA ASN A 151 15.48 -10.80 -33.00
C ASN A 151 16.91 -10.39 -33.39
N VAL A 152 17.75 -11.38 -33.70
CA VAL A 152 19.19 -11.24 -33.95
C VAL A 152 19.43 -11.10 -35.46
N THR A 153 20.15 -10.06 -35.85
CA THR A 153 20.46 -9.70 -37.25
C THR A 153 21.93 -9.90 -37.62
N GLY A 154 22.81 -10.15 -36.64
CA GLY A 154 24.21 -10.48 -36.89
C GLY A 154 24.95 -10.94 -35.62
N ASN A 155 26.06 -11.65 -35.82
CA ASN A 155 26.98 -12.11 -34.78
C ASN A 155 28.40 -12.10 -35.39
N THR A 156 29.37 -11.48 -34.71
CA THR A 156 30.77 -11.39 -35.22
C THR A 156 31.61 -12.62 -34.91
N GLY A 157 31.14 -13.53 -34.03
CA GLY A 157 31.87 -14.74 -33.64
C GLY A 157 31.50 -15.97 -34.46
N TRP A 158 30.30 -16.02 -35.05
CA TRP A 158 29.79 -17.15 -35.82
C TRP A 158 28.61 -16.69 -36.71
N PRO A 159 28.35 -17.29 -37.90
CA PRO A 159 27.24 -16.87 -38.77
C PRO A 159 25.86 -17.35 -38.32
N ALA A 160 25.58 -17.37 -37.01
CA ALA A 160 24.30 -17.75 -36.41
C ALA A 160 24.04 -16.95 -35.12
N ALA A 161 22.78 -16.84 -34.71
CA ALA A 161 22.44 -16.36 -33.37
C ALA A 161 22.80 -17.44 -32.35
N GLN A 162 23.47 -17.05 -31.26
CA GLN A 162 23.94 -17.97 -30.22
C GLN A 162 23.63 -17.40 -28.83
N VAL A 163 22.96 -18.18 -27.98
CA VAL A 163 22.54 -17.77 -26.62
C VAL A 163 22.63 -18.96 -25.67
N SER A 164 23.30 -18.78 -24.52
CA SER A 164 23.37 -19.76 -23.43
C SER A 164 22.26 -19.60 -22.41
N GLU A 165 21.97 -18.37 -21.99
CA GLU A 165 20.84 -18.06 -21.12
C GLU A 165 20.08 -16.86 -21.67
N PHE A 166 18.76 -16.93 -21.61
CA PHE A 166 17.85 -15.83 -21.90
C PHE A 166 17.01 -15.56 -20.65
N GLU A 167 17.65 -15.00 -19.64
CA GLU A 167 17.02 -14.73 -18.34
C GLU A 167 16.11 -13.50 -18.48
N ILE A 168 14.86 -13.62 -18.03
CA ILE A 168 13.86 -12.54 -18.08
C ILE A 168 13.45 -12.22 -16.65
N TYR A 169 13.42 -10.93 -16.30
CA TYR A 169 13.10 -10.48 -14.96
C TYR A 169 11.91 -9.51 -15.00
N GLY A 170 11.04 -9.66 -14.00
CA GLY A 170 9.88 -8.80 -13.81
C GLY A 170 10.25 -7.56 -13.00
N THR A 171 9.49 -6.48 -13.23
CA THR A 171 9.49 -5.35 -12.29
C THR A 171 9.19 -5.85 -10.88
N ASN A 172 9.91 -5.32 -9.88
CA ASN A 172 9.46 -5.37 -8.48
C ASN A 172 8.28 -4.37 -8.30
N GLY A 173 7.17 -4.67 -8.96
CA GLY A 173 5.98 -3.84 -9.07
C GLY A 173 5.01 -4.38 -10.13
N THR A 174 3.74 -4.57 -9.73
CA THR A 174 2.54 -4.74 -10.57
C THR A 174 2.61 -5.72 -11.76
N THR A 175 2.04 -6.91 -11.58
CA THR A 175 1.57 -7.77 -12.69
C THR A 175 0.46 -7.06 -13.48
N PRO A 176 0.39 -7.21 -14.82
CA PRO A 176 -0.73 -6.71 -15.63
C PRO A 176 -2.07 -7.35 -15.23
N THR A 177 -3.18 -6.70 -15.58
CA THR A 177 -4.54 -7.11 -15.17
C THR A 177 -5.13 -8.22 -16.05
N PRO A 178 -5.43 -9.42 -15.50
CA PRO A 178 -6.49 -10.28 -16.02
C PRO A 178 -7.81 -9.96 -15.30
N SER A 179 -8.87 -9.71 -16.08
CA SER A 179 -10.25 -9.68 -15.56
C SER A 179 -10.94 -11.00 -15.90
N PRO A 180 -11.81 -11.57 -15.04
CA PRO A 180 -11.95 -11.38 -13.59
C PRO A 180 -11.35 -12.59 -12.82
N THR A 181 -11.32 -12.57 -11.49
CA THR A 181 -11.08 -13.80 -10.69
C THR A 181 -11.88 -13.79 -9.39
N ALA A 182 -12.39 -14.96 -9.02
CA ALA A 182 -13.29 -15.17 -7.88
C ALA A 182 -12.56 -15.32 -6.54
N THR A 183 -13.38 -15.37 -5.48
CA THR A 183 -13.05 -15.55 -4.05
C THR A 183 -11.90 -16.51 -3.75
N PRO A 184 -11.00 -16.21 -2.78
CA PRO A 184 -10.00 -17.15 -2.31
C PRO A 184 -10.66 -18.35 -1.61
N SER A 185 -10.25 -19.56 -1.98
CA SER A 185 -10.96 -20.83 -1.75
C SER A 185 -12.31 -20.94 -2.45
N GLY A 186 -12.55 -22.07 -3.11
CA GLY A 186 -13.72 -22.24 -3.96
C GLY A 186 -13.64 -23.47 -4.87
N THR A 187 -14.57 -23.52 -5.80
CA THR A 187 -14.75 -24.59 -6.79
C THR A 187 -14.33 -24.09 -8.17
N TYR A 188 -13.38 -24.79 -8.78
CA TYR A 188 -12.80 -24.51 -10.08
C TYR A 188 -13.37 -25.51 -11.09
N GLN A 189 -14.15 -25.01 -12.06
CA GLN A 189 -14.79 -25.82 -13.09
C GLN A 189 -13.75 -26.24 -14.15
N ALA A 190 -13.80 -27.49 -14.61
CA ALA A 190 -12.75 -28.10 -15.43
C ALA A 190 -12.73 -27.58 -16.88
N GLU A 191 -13.89 -27.25 -17.43
CA GLU A 191 -14.02 -26.60 -18.74
C GLU A 191 -13.49 -25.16 -18.76
N SER A 192 -13.26 -24.57 -17.57
CA SER A 192 -12.56 -23.30 -17.38
C SER A 192 -11.05 -23.45 -17.08
N ALA A 193 -10.52 -24.68 -17.04
CA ALA A 193 -9.11 -24.96 -16.76
C ALA A 193 -8.25 -24.99 -18.04
N ALA A 194 -6.93 -24.92 -17.90
CA ALA A 194 -6.02 -24.99 -19.04
C ALA A 194 -5.87 -26.44 -19.54
N LEU A 195 -6.47 -26.72 -20.70
CA LEU A 195 -6.50 -28.06 -21.32
C LEU A 195 -5.36 -28.25 -22.33
N SER A 196 -4.79 -29.46 -22.40
CA SER A 196 -3.81 -29.81 -23.44
C SER A 196 -3.73 -31.33 -23.68
N GLY A 197 -2.93 -31.76 -24.66
CA GLY A 197 -2.58 -33.17 -24.89
C GLY A 197 -3.73 -34.09 -25.32
N GLY A 198 -4.87 -33.53 -25.71
CA GLY A 198 -6.08 -34.27 -26.08
C GLY A 198 -7.25 -34.15 -25.10
N ALA A 199 -7.05 -33.52 -23.93
CA ALA A 199 -8.16 -33.12 -23.06
C ALA A 199 -9.03 -32.05 -23.73
N LYS A 200 -10.35 -32.17 -23.64
CA LYS A 200 -11.33 -31.25 -24.26
C LYS A 200 -12.61 -31.15 -23.44
N VAL A 201 -13.38 -30.08 -23.66
CA VAL A 201 -14.72 -29.89 -23.07
C VAL A 201 -15.75 -30.76 -23.78
N ASN A 202 -16.69 -31.33 -23.02
CA ASN A 202 -17.86 -32.06 -23.50
C ASN A 202 -19.08 -31.86 -22.58
N THR A 203 -20.28 -32.20 -23.06
CA THR A 203 -21.57 -31.94 -22.41
C THR A 203 -22.61 -33.05 -22.63
N ASP A 204 -22.17 -34.25 -23.08
CA ASP A 204 -23.04 -35.36 -23.51
C ASP A 204 -23.51 -36.31 -22.39
N HIS A 205 -23.09 -36.04 -21.15
CA HIS A 205 -23.62 -36.64 -19.92
C HIS A 205 -24.23 -35.57 -19.01
N THR A 206 -25.10 -35.97 -18.08
CA THR A 206 -25.79 -35.07 -17.14
C THR A 206 -25.18 -35.11 -15.74
N GLY A 207 -25.51 -34.14 -14.87
CA GLY A 207 -25.03 -34.10 -13.46
C GLY A 207 -23.66 -33.45 -13.23
N TYR A 208 -23.00 -32.97 -14.28
CA TYR A 208 -21.81 -32.10 -14.20
C TYR A 208 -22.17 -30.73 -13.58
N SER A 209 -21.18 -29.86 -13.43
CA SER A 209 -21.32 -28.53 -12.85
C SER A 209 -20.75 -27.46 -13.78
N GLY A 210 -21.11 -26.20 -13.57
CA GLY A 210 -20.78 -25.14 -14.54
C GLY A 210 -21.51 -25.33 -15.88
N SER A 211 -20.73 -25.40 -16.97
CA SER A 211 -21.18 -25.37 -18.36
C SER A 211 -20.76 -26.59 -19.21
N GLY A 212 -19.96 -27.49 -18.62
CA GLY A 212 -19.54 -28.75 -19.23
C GLY A 212 -18.61 -29.51 -18.29
N PHE A 213 -17.99 -30.57 -18.79
CA PHE A 213 -16.90 -31.29 -18.11
C PHE A 213 -15.77 -31.55 -19.10
N VAL A 214 -14.65 -32.10 -18.62
CA VAL A 214 -13.50 -32.45 -19.45
C VAL A 214 -13.36 -33.96 -19.61
N ASP A 215 -13.25 -34.41 -20.85
CA ASP A 215 -12.90 -35.79 -21.24
C ASP A 215 -11.50 -35.82 -21.92
N GLY A 216 -11.17 -36.89 -22.65
CA GLY A 216 -10.02 -36.92 -23.56
C GLY A 216 -8.81 -37.69 -23.05
N TYR A 217 -8.87 -38.17 -21.80
CA TYR A 217 -7.84 -38.96 -21.11
C TYR A 217 -7.70 -40.42 -21.62
N TRP A 218 -7.96 -40.63 -22.92
CA TRP A 218 -7.52 -41.78 -23.71
C TRP A 218 -6.32 -41.41 -24.61
N THR A 219 -6.06 -40.11 -24.83
CA THR A 219 -4.88 -39.60 -25.53
C THR A 219 -3.73 -39.40 -24.53
N GLN A 220 -2.68 -40.23 -24.60
CA GLN A 220 -1.56 -40.15 -23.66
C GLN A 220 -0.91 -38.76 -23.70
N GLY A 221 -0.74 -38.15 -22.53
CA GLY A 221 -0.29 -36.77 -22.37
C GLY A 221 -1.41 -35.75 -22.14
N ALA A 222 -2.70 -36.14 -22.24
CA ALA A 222 -3.83 -35.25 -21.93
C ALA A 222 -3.74 -34.65 -20.52
N THR A 223 -3.93 -33.33 -20.41
CA THR A 223 -3.84 -32.57 -19.15
C THR A 223 -5.04 -31.65 -18.94
N THR A 224 -5.47 -31.54 -17.69
CA THR A 224 -6.35 -30.45 -17.21
C THR A 224 -5.65 -29.76 -16.05
N THR A 225 -5.23 -28.50 -16.28
CA THR A 225 -4.45 -27.71 -15.32
C THR A 225 -5.30 -26.60 -14.72
N PHE A 226 -5.72 -26.81 -13.49
CA PHE A 226 -6.39 -25.80 -12.68
C PHE A 226 -5.36 -24.82 -12.13
N SER A 227 -5.57 -23.52 -12.36
CA SER A 227 -4.84 -22.47 -11.66
C SER A 227 -5.63 -22.10 -10.41
N VAL A 228 -5.08 -22.40 -9.23
CA VAL A 228 -5.75 -22.19 -7.94
C VAL A 228 -4.95 -21.21 -7.09
N ASN A 229 -5.63 -20.24 -6.48
CA ASN A 229 -5.01 -19.35 -5.50
C ASN A 229 -5.38 -19.83 -4.08
N VAL A 230 -4.40 -19.94 -3.20
CA VAL A 230 -4.63 -20.22 -1.77
C VAL A 230 -3.89 -19.22 -0.88
N PRO A 231 -4.52 -18.70 0.18
CA PRO A 231 -3.99 -17.53 0.91
C PRO A 231 -2.76 -17.81 1.77
N ALA A 232 -2.43 -19.08 2.03
CA ALA A 232 -1.26 -19.48 2.81
C ALA A 232 -0.76 -20.86 2.38
N ALA A 233 0.56 -21.05 2.46
CA ALA A 233 1.22 -22.31 2.15
C ALA A 233 0.85 -23.42 3.15
N GLY A 234 0.81 -24.66 2.69
CA GLY A 234 0.55 -25.85 3.50
C GLY A 234 -0.22 -26.93 2.74
N ASN A 235 -0.35 -28.11 3.34
CA ASN A 235 -1.20 -29.16 2.80
C ASN A 235 -2.67 -28.70 2.83
N ARG A 236 -3.42 -28.99 1.77
CA ARG A 236 -4.85 -28.66 1.64
C ARG A 236 -5.58 -29.84 1.01
N ASN A 237 -6.81 -30.07 1.47
CA ASN A 237 -7.69 -31.05 0.82
C ASN A 237 -8.20 -30.46 -0.50
N VAL A 238 -7.97 -31.18 -1.60
CA VAL A 238 -8.44 -30.87 -2.94
C VAL A 238 -9.39 -31.99 -3.36
N THR A 239 -10.67 -31.65 -3.50
CA THR A 239 -11.72 -32.61 -3.85
C THR A 239 -11.98 -32.54 -5.34
N LEU A 240 -11.54 -33.55 -6.09
CA LEU A 240 -11.89 -33.77 -7.49
C LEU A 240 -13.31 -34.34 -7.58
N LYS A 241 -14.22 -33.71 -8.35
CA LYS A 241 -15.45 -34.33 -8.83
C LYS A 241 -15.20 -34.95 -10.20
N TYR A 242 -15.58 -36.22 -10.36
CA TYR A 242 -15.25 -37.03 -11.56
C TYR A 242 -16.38 -38.01 -11.90
N ALA A 243 -16.44 -38.47 -13.14
CA ALA A 243 -17.21 -39.64 -13.53
C ALA A 243 -16.30 -40.74 -14.11
N ASN A 244 -16.62 -41.99 -13.80
CA ASN A 244 -15.96 -43.18 -14.33
C ASN A 244 -16.98 -44.32 -14.35
N ALA A 245 -17.49 -44.69 -15.52
CA ALA A 245 -18.34 -45.88 -15.69
C ALA A 245 -17.72 -46.88 -16.68
N SER A 246 -16.39 -47.02 -16.63
CA SER A 246 -15.59 -47.90 -17.49
C SER A 246 -15.51 -49.37 -17.03
N GLY A 247 -16.35 -49.76 -16.06
CA GLY A 247 -16.41 -51.11 -15.47
C GLY A 247 -15.27 -51.43 -14.48
N SER A 248 -14.37 -50.49 -14.20
CA SER A 248 -13.19 -50.70 -13.35
C SER A 248 -12.70 -49.39 -12.71
N THR A 249 -12.01 -49.48 -11.58
CA THR A 249 -11.25 -48.34 -11.01
C THR A 249 -10.22 -47.87 -12.02
N LYS A 250 -10.13 -46.55 -12.24
CA LYS A 250 -9.16 -45.91 -13.13
C LYS A 250 -8.15 -45.07 -12.37
N THR A 251 -7.07 -44.70 -13.06
CA THR A 251 -5.95 -43.94 -12.51
C THR A 251 -5.58 -42.78 -13.42
N ILE A 252 -5.23 -41.66 -12.78
CA ILE A 252 -4.74 -40.44 -13.42
C ILE A 252 -3.68 -39.76 -12.53
N SER A 253 -2.63 -39.20 -13.11
CA SER A 253 -1.52 -38.59 -12.38
C SER A 253 -1.82 -37.16 -11.94
N ILE A 254 -1.49 -36.85 -10.68
CA ILE A 254 -1.58 -35.51 -10.11
C ILE A 254 -0.20 -34.86 -10.05
N TYR A 255 -0.13 -33.63 -10.55
CA TYR A 255 0.99 -32.72 -10.41
C TYR A 255 0.57 -31.48 -9.62
N VAL A 256 1.52 -30.91 -8.86
CA VAL A 256 1.39 -29.57 -8.25
C VAL A 256 2.60 -28.74 -8.67
N ASN A 257 2.37 -27.53 -9.17
CA ASN A 257 3.42 -26.59 -9.59
C ASN A 257 4.47 -27.22 -10.55
N GLY A 258 4.00 -28.10 -11.44
CA GLY A 258 4.83 -28.85 -12.39
C GLY A 258 5.52 -30.12 -11.85
N ILE A 259 5.45 -30.39 -10.54
CA ILE A 259 6.04 -31.57 -9.90
C ILE A 259 5.00 -32.68 -9.76
N LYS A 260 5.32 -33.91 -10.20
CA LYS A 260 4.43 -35.07 -10.03
C LYS A 260 4.37 -35.48 -8.56
N ILE A 261 3.16 -35.55 -8.00
CA ILE A 261 2.94 -35.85 -6.57
C ILE A 261 2.58 -37.33 -6.37
N ARG A 262 1.66 -37.88 -7.17
CA ARG A 262 1.25 -39.30 -7.18
C ARG A 262 0.31 -39.62 -8.34
N GLN A 263 -0.06 -40.88 -8.48
CA GLN A 263 -1.30 -41.27 -9.17
C GLN A 263 -2.47 -41.21 -8.19
N SER A 264 -3.64 -40.77 -8.67
CA SER A 264 -4.92 -40.83 -7.95
C SER A 264 -5.77 -41.96 -8.52
N SER A 265 -6.57 -42.60 -7.66
CA SER A 265 -7.39 -43.76 -8.00
C SER A 265 -8.88 -43.40 -7.93
N LEU A 266 -9.60 -43.61 -9.02
CA LEU A 266 -10.96 -43.18 -9.26
C LEU A 266 -11.87 -44.41 -9.43
N PRO A 267 -12.58 -44.88 -8.38
CA PRO A 267 -13.52 -46.00 -8.43
C PRO A 267 -14.53 -45.95 -9.58
N ASN A 268 -15.08 -47.11 -9.93
CA ASN A 268 -16.17 -47.21 -10.90
C ASN A 268 -17.52 -46.82 -10.27
N LEU A 269 -18.32 -46.06 -11.02
CA LEU A 269 -19.64 -45.55 -10.68
C LEU A 269 -20.73 -46.22 -11.54
N ALA A 270 -22.01 -45.95 -11.25
CA ALA A 270 -23.13 -46.67 -11.86
C ALA A 270 -23.31 -46.40 -13.37
N ASN A 271 -23.08 -45.15 -13.79
CA ASN A 271 -23.12 -44.69 -15.18
C ASN A 271 -22.34 -43.37 -15.30
N TRP A 272 -22.18 -42.84 -16.51
CA TRP A 272 -21.41 -41.61 -16.76
C TRP A 272 -22.14 -40.33 -16.30
N ASP A 273 -23.44 -40.39 -16.07
CA ASP A 273 -24.24 -39.33 -15.42
C ASP A 273 -24.07 -39.31 -13.89
N THR A 274 -23.40 -40.32 -13.31
CA THR A 274 -23.11 -40.42 -11.88
C THR A 274 -21.72 -39.85 -11.59
N TRP A 275 -21.67 -38.82 -10.75
CA TRP A 275 -20.42 -38.14 -10.39
C TRP A 275 -19.99 -38.45 -8.96
N GLY A 276 -18.78 -38.98 -8.82
CA GLY A 276 -18.12 -39.28 -7.56
C GLY A 276 -17.24 -38.12 -7.09
N SER A 277 -16.57 -38.31 -5.95
CA SER A 277 -15.57 -37.37 -5.45
C SER A 277 -14.35 -38.10 -4.88
N GLN A 278 -13.17 -37.56 -5.13
CA GLN A 278 -11.88 -38.07 -4.65
C GLN A 278 -11.12 -36.93 -3.97
N VAL A 279 -10.69 -37.14 -2.72
CA VAL A 279 -10.08 -36.09 -1.89
C VAL A 279 -8.58 -36.33 -1.74
N GLU A 280 -7.79 -35.32 -2.09
CA GLU A 280 -6.33 -35.40 -2.15
C GLU A 280 -5.70 -34.32 -1.26
N ALA A 281 -4.92 -34.73 -0.27
CA ALA A 281 -4.12 -33.79 0.53
C ALA A 281 -2.87 -33.37 -0.26
N LEU A 282 -2.87 -32.15 -0.81
CA LEU A 282 -1.82 -31.61 -1.66
C LEU A 282 -1.10 -30.45 -0.97
N ALA A 283 0.23 -30.47 -0.95
CA ALA A 283 1.06 -29.37 -0.44
C ALA A 283 1.05 -28.22 -1.45
N LEU A 284 0.39 -27.10 -1.10
CA LEU A 284 0.30 -25.91 -1.95
C LEU A 284 1.12 -24.76 -1.34
N ASN A 285 1.71 -23.92 -2.20
CA ASN A 285 2.38 -22.67 -1.82
C ASN A 285 1.35 -21.58 -1.50
N ALA A 286 1.78 -20.48 -0.87
CA ALA A 286 0.94 -19.28 -0.76
C ALA A 286 0.81 -18.62 -2.15
N GLY A 287 -0.38 -18.06 -2.45
CA GLY A 287 -0.69 -17.46 -3.73
C GLY A 287 -1.06 -18.49 -4.80
N ASN A 288 -0.66 -18.22 -6.06
CA ASN A 288 -1.01 -19.05 -7.20
C ASN A 288 -0.26 -20.38 -7.21
N ASN A 289 -1.00 -21.46 -7.45
CA ASN A 289 -0.51 -22.80 -7.69
C ASN A 289 -1.15 -23.36 -8.97
N THR A 290 -0.47 -24.30 -9.62
CA THR A 290 -1.12 -25.18 -10.62
C THR A 290 -1.38 -26.55 -10.01
N ILE A 291 -2.58 -27.09 -10.24
CA ILE A 291 -2.92 -28.49 -9.97
C ILE A 291 -3.28 -29.10 -11.31
N THR A 292 -2.48 -30.06 -11.78
CA THR A 292 -2.70 -30.71 -13.08
C THR A 292 -3.08 -32.17 -12.87
N TYR A 293 -4.23 -32.55 -13.43
CA TYR A 293 -4.59 -33.96 -13.65
C TYR A 293 -4.14 -34.35 -15.06
N LYS A 294 -3.30 -35.38 -15.18
CA LYS A 294 -2.62 -35.77 -16.41
C LYS A 294 -2.70 -37.27 -16.64
N TYR A 295 -3.01 -37.68 -17.86
CA TYR A 295 -2.94 -39.07 -18.29
C TYR A 295 -1.50 -39.42 -18.74
N ASP A 296 -0.69 -39.95 -17.82
CA ASP A 296 0.71 -40.34 -18.07
C ASP A 296 0.86 -41.78 -18.60
N SER A 297 2.07 -42.10 -19.05
CA SER A 297 2.48 -43.50 -19.15
C SER A 297 2.46 -44.17 -17.78
N GLY A 298 1.64 -45.21 -17.64
CA GLY A 298 1.38 -45.92 -16.36
C GLY A 298 0.03 -45.58 -15.72
N ASP A 299 -0.70 -44.58 -16.23
CA ASP A 299 -2.12 -44.39 -15.89
C ASP A 299 -3.02 -45.31 -16.73
N SER A 300 -4.26 -45.49 -16.28
CA SER A 300 -5.29 -46.29 -16.98
C SER A 300 -6.39 -45.46 -17.64
N GLY A 301 -6.44 -44.16 -17.36
CA GLY A 301 -7.17 -43.16 -18.15
C GLY A 301 -8.68 -43.38 -18.23
N ASN A 302 -9.29 -42.84 -19.29
CA ASN A 302 -10.71 -42.93 -19.61
C ASN A 302 -11.65 -42.62 -18.41
N VAL A 303 -11.61 -41.36 -17.98
CA VAL A 303 -12.46 -40.76 -16.92
C VAL A 303 -12.91 -39.37 -17.36
N ASN A 304 -13.97 -38.83 -16.77
CA ASN A 304 -14.39 -37.44 -16.96
C ASN A 304 -14.08 -36.64 -15.70
N ILE A 305 -13.58 -35.41 -15.85
CA ILE A 305 -13.26 -34.49 -14.74
C ILE A 305 -14.18 -33.27 -14.86
N ASP A 306 -14.88 -32.97 -13.77
CA ASP A 306 -15.93 -31.95 -13.71
C ASP A 306 -15.43 -30.65 -13.07
N GLN A 307 -14.89 -30.75 -11.85
CA GLN A 307 -14.40 -29.62 -11.08
C GLN A 307 -13.43 -30.09 -9.99
N ILE A 308 -12.63 -29.16 -9.44
CA ILE A 308 -11.97 -29.36 -8.14
C ILE A 308 -12.45 -28.32 -7.14
N THR A 309 -12.61 -28.71 -5.87
CA THR A 309 -12.85 -27.77 -4.75
C THR A 309 -11.65 -27.78 -3.82
N VAL A 310 -11.06 -26.61 -3.54
CA VAL A 310 -9.85 -26.47 -2.71
C VAL A 310 -10.20 -25.92 -1.33
N ALA A 311 -9.81 -26.63 -0.27
CA ALA A 311 -10.12 -26.27 1.10
C ALA A 311 -9.49 -24.93 1.55
N ALA A 312 -10.32 -24.09 2.18
CA ALA A 312 -9.93 -22.79 2.75
C ALA A 312 -8.92 -22.92 3.89
N THR A 313 -9.03 -23.98 4.70
CA THR A 313 -8.10 -24.32 5.76
C THR A 313 -6.94 -25.18 5.25
N ILE A 314 -5.79 -25.06 5.92
CA ILE A 314 -4.71 -26.05 5.80
C ILE A 314 -5.22 -27.35 6.42
N SER A 315 -5.10 -28.47 5.70
CA SER A 315 -5.40 -29.79 6.22
C SER A 315 -4.37 -30.11 7.30
N THR A 316 -4.80 -30.13 8.56
CA THR A 316 -4.00 -30.75 9.62
C THR A 316 -3.71 -32.20 9.23
N PRO A 317 -2.47 -32.68 9.40
CA PRO A 317 -2.18 -34.09 9.17
C PRO A 317 -2.92 -34.90 10.23
N THR A 318 -4.01 -35.57 9.85
CA THR A 318 -4.55 -36.69 10.64
C THR A 318 -3.37 -37.63 10.92
N PRO A 319 -2.99 -37.86 12.18
CA PRO A 319 -1.79 -38.61 12.49
C PRO A 319 -1.91 -40.02 11.91
N THR A 320 -1.11 -40.33 10.90
CA THR A 320 -0.99 -41.70 10.39
C THR A 320 -0.54 -42.56 11.56
N PRO A 321 -1.31 -43.58 11.98
CA PRO A 321 -1.07 -44.27 13.24
C PRO A 321 0.26 -45.01 13.17
N THR A 322 1.26 -44.48 13.88
CA THR A 322 2.52 -45.19 14.09
C THR A 322 2.22 -46.40 14.95
N VAL A 323 2.57 -47.58 14.45
CA VAL A 323 2.16 -48.86 15.03
C VAL A 323 3.00 -49.15 16.28
N THR A 324 2.55 -48.64 17.43
CA THR A 324 3.02 -49.10 18.73
C THR A 324 2.46 -50.52 18.98
N PRO A 325 3.33 -51.54 19.19
CA PRO A 325 2.85 -52.91 19.36
C PRO A 325 2.23 -53.13 20.75
N THR A 326 0.90 -53.19 20.81
CA THR A 326 0.17 -53.54 22.04
C THR A 326 -0.26 -55.01 22.03
N PRO A 327 0.10 -55.82 23.03
CA PRO A 327 -0.42 -57.18 23.15
C PRO A 327 -1.87 -57.20 23.67
N THR A 328 -2.71 -58.07 23.06
CA THR A 328 -3.85 -58.77 23.69
C THR A 328 -5.24 -58.09 23.78
N VAL A 329 -5.95 -58.09 22.63
CA VAL A 329 -7.40 -58.41 22.37
C VAL A 329 -8.62 -57.86 23.20
N THR A 330 -9.61 -57.31 22.45
CA THR A 330 -11.09 -57.63 22.47
C THR A 330 -12.01 -57.07 23.60
N PRO A 331 -13.27 -56.58 23.33
CA PRO A 331 -13.87 -55.99 22.11
C PRO A 331 -14.78 -54.72 22.30
N THR A 332 -15.28 -54.19 21.17
CA THR A 332 -16.41 -53.22 20.94
C THR A 332 -17.79 -53.77 21.37
N PRO A 333 -18.95 -53.03 21.43
CA PRO A 333 -19.28 -51.62 21.05
C PRO A 333 -20.04 -50.78 22.13
N THR A 334 -20.52 -49.55 21.86
CA THR A 334 -21.96 -49.22 21.60
C THR A 334 -22.20 -47.75 21.14
N VAL A 335 -23.16 -47.57 20.23
CA VAL A 335 -23.79 -46.38 19.58
C VAL A 335 -24.33 -45.26 20.53
N THR A 336 -24.20 -43.93 20.29
CA THR A 336 -24.90 -42.97 19.34
C THR A 336 -26.29 -42.47 19.84
N PRO A 337 -26.82 -41.23 19.59
CA PRO A 337 -26.35 -39.99 18.91
C PRO A 337 -26.06 -38.82 19.93
N THR A 338 -26.37 -37.49 19.87
CA THR A 338 -27.19 -36.54 19.03
C THR A 338 -26.77 -35.05 19.32
N PRO A 339 -27.16 -34.00 18.53
CA PRO A 339 -26.59 -32.62 18.61
C PRO A 339 -27.56 -31.50 19.08
N THR A 340 -27.05 -30.25 19.22
CA THR A 340 -27.80 -28.97 19.06
C THR A 340 -26.92 -27.84 18.50
N VAL A 341 -27.55 -26.90 17.78
CA VAL A 341 -27.08 -25.95 16.75
C VAL A 341 -26.31 -24.69 17.22
N THR A 342 -25.37 -24.27 16.37
CA THR A 342 -24.84 -22.93 15.98
C THR A 342 -25.54 -21.65 16.47
N PRO A 343 -24.78 -20.55 16.65
CA PRO A 343 -24.97 -19.38 15.75
C PRO A 343 -23.70 -18.91 15.01
N THR A 344 -23.88 -18.15 13.93
CA THR A 344 -22.90 -17.90 12.85
C THR A 344 -22.10 -16.59 13.02
N PRO A 345 -20.78 -16.56 12.72
CA PRO A 345 -20.00 -15.32 12.59
C PRO A 345 -19.90 -14.79 11.14
N THR A 346 -19.76 -13.47 11.04
CA THR A 346 -19.67 -12.61 9.83
C THR A 346 -18.48 -12.93 8.91
N PRO A 347 -18.58 -12.75 7.57
CA PRO A 347 -17.47 -12.99 6.64
C PRO A 347 -16.26 -12.05 6.82
N THR A 348 -15.05 -12.62 6.72
CA THR A 348 -13.77 -11.90 6.88
C THR A 348 -13.14 -11.55 5.52
N VAL A 349 -12.70 -10.30 5.36
CA VAL A 349 -11.97 -9.81 4.16
C VAL A 349 -10.48 -10.16 4.26
N THR A 350 -9.86 -10.59 3.15
CA THR A 350 -8.42 -10.92 3.08
C THR A 350 -7.59 -9.74 2.57
N PRO A 351 -6.51 -9.32 3.26
CA PRO A 351 -5.67 -8.17 2.88
C PRO A 351 -4.35 -8.55 2.14
N PRO A 352 -3.60 -7.59 1.55
CA PRO A 352 -2.45 -7.85 0.66
C PRO A 352 -1.09 -8.18 1.36
N PRO A 353 -0.04 -8.61 0.60
CA PRO A 353 1.19 -9.21 1.14
C PRO A 353 2.48 -8.36 1.08
N ALA A 354 3.53 -8.84 1.75
CA ALA A 354 4.77 -8.11 2.07
C ALA A 354 5.70 -7.77 0.88
N GLY A 355 6.48 -6.68 0.88
CA GLY A 355 6.78 -5.72 1.97
C GLY A 355 5.60 -4.86 2.43
N ASN A 356 5.17 -5.04 3.68
CA ASN A 356 3.73 -5.18 3.92
C ASN A 356 3.01 -3.96 4.51
N ARG A 357 3.65 -2.79 4.54
CA ARG A 357 3.31 -1.76 5.52
C ARG A 357 3.12 -0.38 4.91
N GLY A 358 2.03 0.28 5.33
CA GLY A 358 1.61 1.58 4.80
C GLY A 358 0.56 1.46 3.71
N ALA A 359 0.11 2.61 3.24
CA ALA A 359 -0.81 2.74 2.10
C ALA A 359 -0.06 2.63 0.78
N SER A 360 -0.65 1.89 -0.17
CA SER A 360 -0.26 1.90 -1.57
C SER A 360 -0.87 3.12 -2.26
N VAL A 361 -0.01 4.02 -2.74
CA VAL A 361 -0.37 5.36 -3.24
C VAL A 361 0.22 5.62 -4.63
N PRO A 362 -0.43 6.43 -5.49
CA PRO A 362 0.01 6.67 -6.87
C PRO A 362 1.20 7.64 -6.98
N TYR A 363 1.57 8.32 -5.89
CA TYR A 363 2.64 9.31 -5.89
C TYR A 363 3.99 8.76 -5.45
N SER A 364 5.05 9.37 -5.97
CA SER A 364 6.42 9.20 -5.48
C SER A 364 6.90 10.47 -4.78
N ARG A 365 7.43 10.35 -3.56
CA ARG A 365 8.06 11.48 -2.85
C ARG A 365 9.47 11.76 -3.38
N TYR A 366 9.79 13.04 -3.45
CA TYR A 366 11.11 13.60 -3.70
C TYR A 366 11.45 14.51 -2.52
N ASP A 367 12.38 14.05 -1.70
CA ASP A 367 12.56 14.52 -0.33
C ASP A 367 13.67 15.59 -0.24
N THR A 368 13.84 16.21 0.94
CA THR A 368 14.84 17.27 1.15
C THR A 368 16.26 16.80 0.83
N ASP A 369 16.61 15.55 1.13
CA ASP A 369 17.94 14.99 0.82
C ASP A 369 18.08 14.45 -0.62
N ASP A 370 16.99 14.23 -1.37
CA ASP A 370 17.05 14.03 -2.83
C ASP A 370 17.39 15.32 -3.59
N SER A 371 17.27 16.49 -2.94
CA SER A 371 17.35 17.79 -3.62
C SER A 371 18.78 18.27 -3.87
N THR A 372 18.99 18.86 -5.05
CA THR A 372 20.07 19.83 -5.26
C THR A 372 19.59 21.21 -4.83
N ARG A 373 20.47 22.03 -4.24
CA ARG A 373 20.12 23.33 -3.64
C ARG A 373 20.97 24.43 -4.26
N GLY A 374 20.42 25.64 -4.41
CA GLY A 374 21.15 26.77 -4.98
C GLY A 374 20.57 28.14 -4.64
N GLY A 375 21.24 29.19 -5.14
CA GLY A 375 21.03 30.55 -4.65
C GLY A 375 21.51 30.67 -3.20
N ALA A 376 20.67 31.23 -2.32
CA ALA A 376 20.90 31.26 -0.87
C ALA A 376 20.06 30.19 -0.12
N ALA A 377 19.62 29.13 -0.80
CA ALA A 377 18.86 28.07 -0.16
C ALA A 377 19.70 27.34 0.90
N THR A 378 19.13 27.13 2.09
CA THR A 378 19.83 26.51 3.23
C THR A 378 19.07 25.32 3.79
N LEU A 379 19.77 24.25 4.14
CA LEU A 379 19.20 23.12 4.86
C LEU A 379 18.99 23.50 6.33
N LYS A 380 17.78 23.29 6.84
CA LYS A 380 17.37 23.49 8.24
C LYS A 380 17.06 22.11 8.83
N THR A 381 17.49 21.83 10.07
CA THR A 381 17.37 20.50 10.68
C THR A 381 17.03 20.59 12.17
N ALA A 382 16.36 19.56 12.71
CA ALA A 382 16.09 19.40 14.14
C ALA A 382 16.42 17.97 14.62
N PRO A 383 17.70 17.54 14.57
CA PRO A 383 18.09 16.15 14.84
C PRO A 383 17.84 15.67 16.28
N THR A 384 17.62 16.60 17.22
CA THR A 384 17.23 16.33 18.61
C THR A 384 15.75 16.61 18.88
N PHE A 385 14.92 16.69 17.83
CA PHE A 385 13.46 16.86 17.90
C PHE A 385 12.99 18.10 18.69
N ASP A 386 13.83 19.14 18.81
CA ASP A 386 13.49 20.36 19.53
C ASP A 386 12.34 21.12 18.85
N GLN A 387 11.17 21.06 19.47
CA GLN A 387 9.93 21.69 19.01
C GLN A 387 10.02 23.23 18.92
N ALA A 388 11.06 23.88 19.46
CA ALA A 388 11.31 25.30 19.17
C ALA A 388 11.71 25.55 17.70
N LEU A 389 12.32 24.56 17.03
CA LEU A 389 12.74 24.64 15.64
C LEU A 389 11.61 24.24 14.69
N ILE A 390 11.40 25.01 13.60
CA ILE A 390 10.43 24.66 12.54
C ILE A 390 10.69 23.25 11.99
N ALA A 391 11.98 22.90 11.83
CA ALA A 391 12.40 21.61 11.30
C ALA A 391 12.02 20.39 12.16
N SER A 392 11.47 20.56 13.38
CA SER A 392 10.94 19.42 14.15
C SER A 392 9.67 18.82 13.55
N GLU A 393 8.97 19.54 12.66
CA GLU A 393 7.73 19.09 11.99
C GLU A 393 7.94 18.75 10.51
N ALA A 394 9.14 18.96 9.98
CA ALA A 394 9.51 18.57 8.62
C ALA A 394 9.76 17.05 8.55
N SER A 395 9.55 16.43 7.39
CA SER A 395 9.85 15.02 7.22
C SER A 395 11.35 14.73 7.44
N GLY A 396 11.67 13.61 8.09
CA GLY A 396 13.03 13.30 8.51
C GLY A 396 13.66 14.35 9.44
N GLN A 397 12.88 15.27 10.02
CA GLN A 397 13.30 16.44 10.81
C GLN A 397 14.14 17.46 10.01
N ARG A 398 13.93 17.58 8.70
CA ARG A 398 14.80 18.31 7.74
C ARG A 398 13.99 19.02 6.65
N TYR A 399 14.29 20.29 6.36
CA TYR A 399 13.70 21.00 5.21
C TYR A 399 14.68 21.99 4.57
N VAL A 400 14.40 22.44 3.35
CA VAL A 400 15.18 23.50 2.68
C VAL A 400 14.47 24.85 2.81
N ALA A 401 15.11 25.81 3.46
CA ALA A 401 14.67 27.21 3.48
C ALA A 401 15.13 27.96 2.22
N LEU A 402 14.25 28.82 1.72
CA LEU A 402 14.42 29.71 0.56
C LEU A 402 14.33 31.18 1.06
N PRO A 403 15.39 31.74 1.66
CA PRO A 403 15.34 33.03 2.37
C PRO A 403 15.29 34.27 1.47
N SER A 404 15.69 34.15 0.20
CA SER A 404 15.79 35.30 -0.71
C SER A 404 15.52 34.93 -2.16
N ASN A 405 15.22 35.93 -3.00
CA ASN A 405 15.08 35.73 -4.44
C ASN A 405 16.29 34.99 -5.05
N GLY A 406 16.02 34.06 -5.97
CA GLY A 406 17.01 33.16 -6.57
C GLY A 406 17.35 31.92 -5.73
N SER A 407 16.86 31.80 -4.48
CA SER A 407 17.01 30.57 -3.68
C SER A 407 16.10 29.48 -4.21
N TYR A 408 16.65 28.28 -4.44
CA TYR A 408 15.89 27.14 -4.96
C TYR A 408 16.33 25.79 -4.40
N LEU A 409 15.43 24.81 -4.55
CA LEU A 409 15.73 23.39 -4.54
C LEU A 409 15.21 22.73 -5.83
N GLU A 410 15.97 21.77 -6.35
CA GLU A 410 15.74 21.13 -7.65
C GLU A 410 16.00 19.62 -7.56
N TRP A 411 15.01 18.84 -8.01
CA TRP A 411 15.06 17.38 -8.08
C TRP A 411 15.09 16.91 -9.54
N LYS A 412 15.59 15.69 -9.75
CA LYS A 412 15.52 14.99 -11.02
C LYS A 412 14.55 13.82 -10.93
N VAL A 413 13.57 13.76 -11.81
CA VAL A 413 12.53 12.72 -11.86
C VAL A 413 13.17 11.36 -12.07
N ARG A 414 12.86 10.38 -11.21
CA ARG A 414 13.51 9.06 -11.21
C ARG A 414 12.97 8.17 -12.34
N GLN A 415 13.70 7.10 -12.66
CA GLN A 415 13.21 6.09 -13.62
C GLN A 415 11.96 5.39 -13.08
N GLY A 416 10.98 5.16 -13.96
CA GLY A 416 9.65 4.63 -13.59
C GLY A 416 8.75 5.60 -12.83
N GLN A 417 9.17 6.85 -12.59
CA GLN A 417 8.39 7.87 -11.86
C GLN A 417 8.11 9.08 -12.76
N GLY A 418 7.10 9.88 -12.41
CA GLY A 418 6.69 11.06 -13.19
C GLY A 418 5.20 11.34 -13.05
N GLY A 419 4.68 12.24 -13.88
CA GLY A 419 3.26 12.60 -13.88
C GLY A 419 2.98 14.10 -13.88
N ALA A 420 1.70 14.46 -13.88
CA ALA A 420 1.23 15.84 -14.00
C ALA A 420 0.72 16.44 -12.69
N GLY A 421 0.40 15.61 -11.70
CA GLY A 421 0.01 16.05 -10.35
C GLY A 421 1.26 16.24 -9.52
N VAL A 422 1.37 17.40 -8.88
CA VAL A 422 2.44 17.70 -7.92
C VAL A 422 1.80 18.25 -6.65
N THR A 423 2.13 17.65 -5.52
CA THR A 423 1.88 18.17 -4.17
C THR A 423 3.19 18.65 -3.59
N MET A 424 3.17 19.73 -2.81
CA MET A 424 4.35 20.27 -2.13
C MET A 424 4.01 20.51 -0.67
N ARG A 425 4.78 19.91 0.25
CA ARG A 425 4.73 20.25 1.68
C ARG A 425 5.71 21.39 1.95
N PHE A 426 5.20 22.47 2.53
CA PHE A 426 5.90 23.75 2.65
C PHE A 426 5.63 24.41 3.99
N THR A 427 6.41 25.44 4.32
CA THR A 427 6.19 26.30 5.47
C THR A 427 6.43 27.76 5.05
N MET A 428 5.70 28.68 5.65
CA MET A 428 5.92 30.12 5.54
C MET A 428 5.47 30.80 6.84
N PRO A 429 5.95 32.03 7.15
CA PRO A 429 5.64 32.68 8.42
C PRO A 429 4.14 32.97 8.56
N ASP A 430 3.65 32.91 9.80
CA ASP A 430 2.38 33.51 10.17
C ASP A 430 2.51 35.04 10.31
N SER A 431 1.38 35.69 10.20
CA SER A 431 1.06 37.06 10.60
C SER A 431 1.19 37.27 12.12
N SER A 432 1.22 38.53 12.55
CA SER A 432 1.26 38.88 13.98
C SER A 432 -0.07 38.66 14.73
N ASP A 433 -1.18 38.57 14.01
CA ASP A 433 -2.54 38.40 14.52
C ASP A 433 -3.12 37.00 14.27
N GLY A 434 -2.36 36.08 13.66
CA GLY A 434 -2.74 34.69 13.39
C GLY A 434 -3.47 34.46 12.07
N MET A 435 -3.89 35.52 11.37
CA MET A 435 -4.69 35.45 10.14
C MET A 435 -3.93 34.91 8.90
N GLY A 436 -2.70 34.41 9.06
CA GLY A 436 -1.83 33.95 7.99
C GLY A 436 -1.26 35.06 7.11
N LEU A 437 -0.25 34.71 6.32
CA LEU A 437 0.30 35.54 5.25
C LEU A 437 0.07 34.84 3.91
N ASN A 438 -0.17 35.63 2.86
CA ASN A 438 -0.28 35.13 1.49
C ASN A 438 1.03 35.37 0.72
N GLY A 439 1.40 34.42 -0.12
CA GLY A 439 2.73 34.33 -0.71
C GLY A 439 2.78 33.53 -2.01
N SER A 440 3.98 33.24 -2.51
CA SER A 440 4.16 32.39 -3.69
C SER A 440 5.58 31.86 -3.90
N LEU A 441 5.66 30.68 -4.52
CA LEU A 441 6.91 30.12 -5.06
C LEU A 441 6.74 29.77 -6.54
N ASP A 442 7.82 29.81 -7.31
CA ASP A 442 7.81 29.48 -8.73
C ASP A 442 8.20 28.02 -8.97
N ALA A 443 7.42 27.33 -9.81
CA ALA A 443 7.80 26.03 -10.36
C ALA A 443 8.49 26.20 -11.72
N TYR A 444 9.63 25.56 -11.89
CA TYR A 444 10.36 25.42 -13.14
C TYR A 444 10.49 23.95 -13.52
N VAL A 445 10.44 23.65 -14.82
CA VAL A 445 10.76 22.34 -15.39
C VAL A 445 11.85 22.51 -16.43
N ASN A 446 12.94 21.73 -16.32
CA ASN A 446 14.12 21.82 -17.21
C ASN A 446 14.64 23.26 -17.40
N GLY A 447 14.61 24.06 -16.32
CA GLY A 447 15.04 25.47 -16.31
C GLY A 447 14.03 26.49 -16.86
N VAL A 448 12.86 26.05 -17.35
CA VAL A 448 11.79 26.92 -17.87
C VAL A 448 10.68 27.08 -16.82
N LYS A 449 10.24 28.30 -16.53
CA LYS A 449 9.14 28.54 -15.57
C LYS A 449 7.82 27.99 -16.13
N VAL A 450 7.15 27.12 -15.37
CA VAL A 450 5.87 26.50 -15.74
C VAL A 450 4.68 27.01 -14.92
N LYS A 451 4.92 27.49 -13.69
CA LYS A 451 3.85 27.98 -12.79
C LYS A 451 4.38 29.00 -11.78
N THR A 452 3.52 29.92 -11.36
CA THR A 452 3.61 30.53 -10.03
C THR A 452 2.60 29.78 -9.14
N ILE A 453 3.04 29.28 -7.99
CA ILE A 453 2.20 28.58 -7.01
C ILE A 453 1.82 29.61 -5.94
N SER A 454 0.53 29.87 -5.75
CA SER A 454 0.04 30.66 -4.61
C SER A 454 0.19 29.85 -3.32
N LEU A 455 0.64 30.50 -2.25
CA LEU A 455 0.82 29.89 -0.93
C LEU A 455 0.13 30.75 0.13
N THR A 456 -0.27 30.13 1.23
CA THR A 456 -0.80 30.82 2.41
C THR A 456 -0.39 30.09 3.68
N SER A 457 -0.30 30.82 4.80
CA SER A 457 -0.24 30.25 6.17
C SER A 457 -1.56 30.41 6.93
N TYR A 458 -2.69 30.66 6.22
CA TYR A 458 -4.01 30.88 6.83
C TYR A 458 -4.57 29.66 7.58
N TYR A 459 -4.35 28.43 7.08
CA TYR A 459 -4.87 27.20 7.67
C TYR A 459 -3.95 26.64 8.77
N SER A 460 -2.65 26.79 8.56
CA SER A 460 -1.56 26.34 9.43
C SER A 460 -1.35 27.26 10.63
N TRP A 461 -0.42 26.89 11.51
CA TRP A 461 -0.06 27.54 12.78
C TRP A 461 -1.13 27.47 13.88
N GLN A 462 -0.83 26.70 14.93
CA GLN A 462 -1.61 26.59 16.17
C GLN A 462 -0.68 26.76 17.38
N TYR A 463 -1.09 27.56 18.36
CA TYR A 463 -0.18 28.05 19.42
C TYR A 463 -0.57 27.55 20.81
N PHE A 464 0.40 27.04 21.57
CA PHE A 464 0.18 26.30 22.81
C PHE A 464 0.88 26.90 24.02
N SER A 465 0.10 27.32 25.01
CA SER A 465 0.54 27.54 26.40
C SER A 465 0.06 26.45 27.36
N GLY A 466 -0.68 25.46 26.85
CA GLY A 466 -1.22 24.30 27.56
C GLY A 466 -1.65 23.22 26.56
N ASP A 467 -2.70 22.46 26.90
CA ASP A 467 -3.30 21.41 26.05
C ASP A 467 -4.36 21.92 25.06
N MET A 468 -4.77 23.19 25.18
CA MET A 468 -5.66 23.88 24.25
C MET A 468 -4.85 24.78 23.31
N PRO A 469 -5.09 24.74 21.98
CA PRO A 469 -4.51 25.73 21.07
C PRO A 469 -5.22 27.08 21.19
N GLY A 470 -4.46 28.14 20.93
CA GLY A 470 -4.96 29.44 20.52
C GLY A 470 -4.50 29.79 19.10
N ASP A 471 -5.29 30.61 18.42
CA ASP A 471 -5.16 30.85 16.98
C ASP A 471 -4.33 32.12 16.65
N ALA A 472 -3.32 32.47 17.46
CA ALA A 472 -2.45 33.62 17.21
C ALA A 472 -1.10 33.49 17.96
N PRO A 473 0.00 34.13 17.48
CA PRO A 473 1.33 34.04 18.08
C PRO A 473 1.43 34.39 19.57
N SER A 474 0.50 35.20 20.09
CA SER A 474 0.44 35.59 21.50
C SER A 474 -0.02 34.47 22.44
N ALA A 475 -0.58 33.37 21.93
CA ALA A 475 -1.15 32.29 22.74
C ALA A 475 -0.14 31.20 23.15
N GLY A 476 1.09 31.19 22.63
CA GLY A 476 2.14 30.27 23.11
C GLY A 476 3.12 29.80 22.05
N ARG A 477 3.65 28.58 22.21
CA ARG A 477 4.61 27.99 21.27
C ARG A 477 3.90 27.47 20.00
N PRO A 478 4.44 27.64 18.79
CA PRO A 478 3.81 27.13 17.58
C PRO A 478 3.96 25.61 17.43
N LEU A 479 2.93 25.00 16.84
CA LEU A 479 2.89 23.72 16.13
C LEU A 479 2.06 23.92 14.83
N PHE A 480 1.90 22.88 14.02
CA PHE A 480 1.24 22.94 12.70
C PHE A 480 1.92 23.92 11.74
N ARG A 481 3.26 23.97 11.76
CA ARG A 481 4.07 24.95 11.03
C ARG A 481 4.29 24.62 9.56
N PHE A 482 3.89 23.43 9.13
CA PHE A 482 3.90 22.99 7.74
C PHE A 482 2.48 22.79 7.23
N ASP A 483 2.34 22.96 5.92
CA ASP A 483 1.08 22.90 5.18
C ASP A 483 1.34 22.27 3.80
N GLU A 484 0.29 21.94 3.05
CA GLU A 484 0.41 21.39 1.69
C GLU A 484 -0.35 22.21 0.65
N VAL A 485 0.17 22.25 -0.58
CA VAL A 485 -0.56 22.70 -1.77
C VAL A 485 -0.35 21.71 -2.90
N HIS A 486 -1.37 21.56 -3.75
CA HIS A 486 -1.31 20.69 -4.92
C HIS A 486 -1.64 21.45 -6.21
N TRP A 487 -1.07 21.02 -7.33
CA TRP A 487 -1.40 21.56 -8.65
C TRP A 487 -1.20 20.55 -9.78
N LYS A 488 -1.93 20.78 -10.87
CA LYS A 488 -1.70 20.12 -12.16
C LYS A 488 -0.72 20.93 -13.03
N LEU A 489 0.18 20.23 -13.70
CA LEU A 489 1.03 20.70 -14.80
C LEU A 489 0.35 20.43 -16.15
N ASN A 490 0.58 21.30 -17.14
CA ASN A 490 0.01 21.15 -18.49
C ASN A 490 0.65 20.00 -19.31
N THR A 491 1.74 19.42 -18.81
CA THR A 491 2.46 18.31 -19.44
C THR A 491 3.01 17.43 -18.32
N PRO A 492 2.80 16.10 -18.35
CA PRO A 492 3.35 15.21 -17.32
C PRO A 492 4.88 15.19 -17.36
N LEU A 493 5.51 15.33 -16.20
CA LEU A 493 6.94 15.12 -15.99
C LEU A 493 7.35 13.69 -16.37
N GLN A 494 8.48 13.56 -17.04
CA GLN A 494 9.06 12.31 -17.50
C GLN A 494 10.34 11.94 -16.74
N PRO A 495 10.70 10.64 -16.66
CA PRO A 495 11.98 10.20 -16.14
C PRO A 495 13.17 10.98 -16.71
N GLY A 496 13.91 11.64 -15.83
CA GLY A 496 15.09 12.44 -16.19
C GLY A 496 14.84 13.94 -16.37
N ASP A 497 13.59 14.41 -16.40
CA ASP A 497 13.27 15.84 -16.26
C ASP A 497 13.78 16.37 -14.91
N THR A 498 14.06 17.67 -14.83
CA THR A 498 14.21 18.37 -13.54
C THR A 498 12.98 19.19 -13.21
N ILE A 499 12.54 19.14 -11.95
CA ILE A 499 11.57 20.06 -11.36
C ILE A 499 12.24 20.85 -10.24
N ARG A 500 12.04 22.16 -10.26
CA ARG A 500 12.63 23.11 -9.30
C ARG A 500 11.55 23.99 -8.71
N ILE A 501 11.63 24.17 -7.39
CA ILE A 501 10.86 25.19 -6.66
C ILE A 501 11.82 26.32 -6.27
N GLN A 502 11.48 27.56 -6.62
CA GLN A 502 12.36 28.72 -6.48
C GLN A 502 11.61 29.96 -5.99
N LYS A 503 12.18 30.68 -5.02
CA LYS A 503 11.68 32.00 -4.61
C LYS A 503 12.15 33.06 -5.62
N ASN A 504 11.21 33.76 -6.25
CA ASN A 504 11.50 34.92 -7.13
C ASN A 504 10.55 36.11 -6.91
N ASN A 505 9.54 35.97 -6.06
CA ASN A 505 8.40 36.87 -6.00
C ASN A 505 8.70 38.28 -5.46
N GLY A 506 9.88 38.49 -4.86
CA GLY A 506 10.33 39.79 -4.37
C GLY A 506 9.77 40.20 -2.99
N ASP A 507 8.98 39.35 -2.33
CA ASP A 507 8.58 39.58 -0.94
C ASP A 507 9.73 39.29 0.05
N SER A 508 9.57 39.73 1.30
CA SER A 508 10.54 39.57 2.38
C SER A 508 10.38 38.27 3.20
N LEU A 509 9.58 37.30 2.75
CA LEU A 509 9.30 36.05 3.47
C LEU A 509 10.36 34.98 3.16
N GLU A 510 10.92 34.35 4.21
CA GLU A 510 11.61 33.06 4.09
C GLU A 510 10.55 31.97 3.98
N TYR A 511 10.56 31.24 2.87
CA TYR A 511 9.75 30.02 2.71
C TYR A 511 10.59 28.80 3.09
N GLY A 512 9.95 27.70 3.45
CA GLY A 512 10.57 26.38 3.51
C GLY A 512 9.84 25.39 2.63
N VAL A 513 10.58 24.44 2.04
CA VAL A 513 10.04 23.31 1.30
C VAL A 513 10.62 22.04 1.91
N ASP A 514 9.72 21.10 2.25
CA ASP A 514 10.03 19.81 2.87
C ASP A 514 10.27 18.76 1.78
N PHE A 515 9.22 18.45 1.02
CA PHE A 515 9.24 17.53 -0.11
C PHE A 515 8.23 17.94 -1.20
N ILE A 516 8.34 17.28 -2.36
CA ILE A 516 7.24 17.19 -3.33
C ILE A 516 6.81 15.73 -3.54
N GLU A 517 5.52 15.51 -3.77
CA GLU A 517 4.94 14.23 -4.18
C GLU A 517 4.42 14.37 -5.61
N ILE A 518 4.89 13.51 -6.52
CA ILE A 518 4.58 13.58 -7.96
C ILE A 518 3.82 12.32 -8.38
N GLU A 519 2.71 12.48 -9.11
CA GLU A 519 1.88 11.36 -9.59
C GLU A 519 1.30 11.56 -11.00
N PRO A 520 1.03 10.46 -11.73
CA PRO A 520 0.11 10.46 -12.86
C PRO A 520 -1.29 10.90 -12.40
N VAL A 521 -1.87 11.89 -13.08
CA VAL A 521 -3.26 12.30 -12.86
C VAL A 521 -4.13 11.50 -13.84
N PRO A 522 -5.09 10.69 -13.36
CA PRO A 522 -6.05 9.99 -14.23
C PRO A 522 -6.85 10.96 -15.10
N THR A 523 -7.49 10.45 -16.15
CA THR A 523 -8.54 11.22 -16.83
C THR A 523 -9.73 11.44 -15.90
N ALA A 524 -10.38 12.60 -16.01
CA ALA A 524 -11.61 12.89 -15.28
C ALA A 524 -12.65 11.76 -15.46
N ILE A 525 -13.19 11.25 -14.35
CA ILE A 525 -14.18 10.17 -14.34
C ILE A 525 -15.46 10.67 -15.00
N ALA A 526 -15.91 9.99 -16.05
CA ALA A 526 -17.09 10.41 -16.80
C ALA A 526 -18.38 10.23 -15.97
N ARG A 527 -19.36 11.12 -16.19
CA ARG A 527 -20.69 11.07 -15.58
C ARG A 527 -21.30 9.65 -15.69
N PRO A 528 -21.65 8.99 -14.57
CA PRO A 528 -22.28 7.67 -14.60
C PRO A 528 -23.60 7.67 -15.36
N ALA A 529 -23.90 6.58 -16.08
CA ALA A 529 -25.20 6.39 -16.70
C ALA A 529 -26.32 6.38 -15.63
N ASN A 530 -27.48 6.94 -15.95
CA ASN A 530 -28.61 7.11 -15.03
C ASN A 530 -28.29 7.88 -13.72
N SER A 531 -27.37 8.85 -13.78
CA SER A 531 -27.13 9.81 -12.69
C SER A 531 -27.97 11.09 -12.83
N VAL A 532 -28.04 11.88 -11.76
CA VAL A 532 -28.34 13.33 -11.78
C VAL A 532 -27.05 14.10 -11.46
N SER A 533 -26.91 15.34 -11.92
CA SER A 533 -25.69 16.14 -11.71
C SER A 533 -25.97 17.56 -11.23
N VAL A 534 -25.07 18.12 -10.40
CA VAL A 534 -25.25 19.44 -9.77
C VAL A 534 -25.49 20.58 -10.76
N VAL A 535 -24.89 20.50 -11.95
CA VAL A 535 -25.06 21.48 -13.04
C VAL A 535 -26.47 21.46 -13.65
N GLU A 536 -27.24 20.38 -13.48
CA GLU A 536 -28.65 20.30 -13.87
C GLU A 536 -29.57 21.04 -12.88
N TYR A 537 -29.07 21.34 -11.69
CA TYR A 537 -29.75 22.06 -10.62
C TYR A 537 -29.17 23.47 -10.38
N GLY A 538 -28.30 23.94 -11.27
CA GLY A 538 -27.81 25.33 -11.31
C GLY A 538 -26.42 25.57 -10.71
N ALA A 539 -25.67 24.52 -10.32
CA ALA A 539 -24.28 24.69 -9.90
C ALA A 539 -23.37 25.07 -11.10
N VAL A 540 -22.37 25.92 -10.88
CA VAL A 540 -21.49 26.44 -11.95
C VAL A 540 -20.03 26.39 -11.51
N ALA A 541 -19.29 25.41 -12.03
CA ALA A 541 -17.91 25.20 -11.62
C ALA A 541 -16.99 26.38 -12.00
N ASN A 542 -16.19 26.82 -11.03
CA ASN A 542 -15.12 27.83 -11.15
C ASN A 542 -15.59 29.29 -11.38
N ASP A 543 -16.86 29.64 -11.16
CA ASP A 543 -17.32 31.05 -11.25
C ASP A 543 -17.17 31.85 -9.94
N SER A 544 -16.85 31.15 -8.85
CA SER A 544 -16.72 31.64 -7.46
C SER A 544 -18.02 31.89 -6.68
N MET A 545 -19.20 31.60 -7.26
CA MET A 545 -20.53 31.77 -6.64
C MET A 545 -20.90 30.58 -5.74
N ASP A 546 -21.96 30.69 -4.92
CA ASP A 546 -22.41 29.59 -4.06
C ASP A 546 -23.22 28.53 -4.83
N ASP A 547 -22.82 27.26 -4.69
CA ASP A 547 -23.47 26.09 -5.28
C ASP A 547 -24.36 25.32 -4.28
N LEU A 548 -24.39 25.69 -2.99
CA LEU A 548 -24.98 24.88 -1.93
C LEU A 548 -26.49 24.65 -2.12
N ALA A 549 -27.20 25.62 -2.69
CA ALA A 549 -28.60 25.46 -3.07
C ALA A 549 -28.79 24.35 -4.14
N ALA A 550 -27.93 24.33 -5.16
CA ALA A 550 -27.95 23.33 -6.23
C ALA A 550 -27.53 21.95 -5.72
N PHE A 551 -26.54 21.87 -4.84
CA PHE A 551 -26.11 20.62 -4.18
C PHE A 551 -27.26 20.01 -3.36
N LYS A 552 -27.93 20.81 -2.50
CA LYS A 552 -29.09 20.34 -1.71
C LYS A 552 -30.28 19.95 -2.60
N ALA A 553 -30.53 20.66 -3.70
CA ALA A 553 -31.54 20.25 -4.69
C ALA A 553 -31.19 18.93 -5.39
N THR A 554 -29.92 18.71 -5.73
CA THR A 554 -29.44 17.49 -6.40
C THR A 554 -29.53 16.27 -5.48
N VAL A 555 -29.20 16.40 -4.18
CA VAL A 555 -29.42 15.33 -3.19
C VAL A 555 -30.88 14.89 -3.16
N ASN A 556 -31.82 15.85 -3.08
CA ASN A 556 -33.25 15.55 -3.07
C ASN A 556 -33.68 14.81 -4.35
N ALA A 557 -33.19 15.22 -5.52
CA ALA A 557 -33.48 14.55 -6.79
C ALA A 557 -32.87 13.15 -6.90
N ALA A 558 -31.63 12.97 -6.44
CA ALA A 558 -30.93 11.68 -6.41
C ALA A 558 -31.69 10.66 -5.55
N VAL A 559 -32.06 11.06 -4.32
CA VAL A 559 -32.85 10.23 -3.39
C VAL A 559 -34.24 9.91 -3.95
N ALA A 560 -34.96 10.92 -4.46
CA ALA A 560 -36.33 10.74 -4.98
C ALA A 560 -36.39 9.87 -6.26
N SER A 561 -35.29 9.74 -7.00
CA SER A 561 -35.22 8.94 -8.24
C SER A 561 -34.38 7.65 -8.11
N GLY A 562 -33.76 7.40 -6.95
CA GLY A 562 -32.88 6.25 -6.75
C GLY A 562 -31.61 6.28 -7.61
N LYS A 563 -31.10 7.47 -7.92
CA LYS A 563 -29.98 7.69 -8.86
C LYS A 563 -28.71 8.14 -8.14
N THR A 564 -27.56 7.86 -8.77
CA THR A 564 -26.28 8.45 -8.39
C THR A 564 -26.31 9.96 -8.57
N MET A 565 -25.84 10.70 -7.56
CA MET A 565 -25.48 12.11 -7.68
C MET A 565 -24.04 12.22 -8.23
N TYR A 566 -23.86 13.00 -9.28
CA TYR A 566 -22.57 13.21 -9.94
C TYR A 566 -22.14 14.68 -9.89
N ILE A 567 -20.89 14.92 -9.49
CA ILE A 567 -20.27 16.25 -9.45
C ILE A 567 -19.16 16.27 -10.51
N PRO A 568 -19.24 17.13 -11.55
CA PRO A 568 -18.25 17.15 -12.63
C PRO A 568 -16.94 17.80 -12.19
N GLU A 569 -16.00 17.96 -13.13
CA GLU A 569 -14.74 18.67 -12.88
C GLU A 569 -14.92 20.17 -12.63
N GLY A 570 -13.96 20.75 -11.91
CA GLY A 570 -13.91 22.14 -11.47
C GLY A 570 -14.15 22.31 -9.97
N THR A 571 -14.09 23.56 -9.53
CA THR A 571 -14.28 23.97 -8.14
C THR A 571 -15.70 24.46 -7.91
N PHE A 572 -16.36 23.93 -6.87
CA PHE A 572 -17.68 24.35 -6.41
C PHE A 572 -17.57 24.94 -5.01
N ASN A 573 -18.20 26.09 -4.77
CA ASN A 573 -18.10 26.81 -3.50
C ASN A 573 -19.36 26.58 -2.65
N LEU A 574 -19.18 26.21 -1.39
CA LEU A 574 -20.28 26.00 -0.44
C LEU A 574 -20.17 26.98 0.73
N SER A 575 -21.14 27.89 0.86
CA SER A 575 -21.18 28.96 1.88
C SER A 575 -21.59 28.51 3.28
N SER A 576 -21.92 27.23 3.46
CA SER A 576 -22.30 26.63 4.74
C SER A 576 -22.13 25.11 4.68
N MET A 577 -22.39 24.45 5.82
CA MET A 577 -22.39 22.99 5.95
C MET A 577 -23.34 22.31 4.93
N TRP A 578 -22.85 21.27 4.28
CA TRP A 578 -23.65 20.43 3.39
C TRP A 578 -24.35 19.32 4.19
N GLU A 579 -25.58 19.60 4.58
CA GLU A 579 -26.49 18.63 5.19
C GLU A 579 -27.02 17.65 4.13
N ILE A 580 -26.76 16.35 4.31
CA ILE A 580 -27.21 15.27 3.42
C ILE A 580 -28.26 14.44 4.17
N GLY A 581 -29.52 14.88 4.05
CA GLY A 581 -30.66 14.40 4.85
C GLY A 581 -30.86 15.21 6.13
N SER A 582 -31.79 14.78 7.00
CA SER A 582 -31.98 15.36 8.34
C SER A 582 -32.24 14.27 9.37
N ALA A 583 -32.04 14.53 10.68
CA ALA A 583 -32.30 13.54 11.72
C ALA A 583 -33.76 13.04 11.73
N ASN A 584 -34.72 13.93 11.41
CA ASN A 584 -36.15 13.57 11.30
C ASN A 584 -36.53 12.93 9.96
N ASN A 585 -35.64 12.95 8.96
CA ASN A 585 -35.87 12.38 7.63
C ASN A 585 -34.53 11.87 7.06
N MET A 586 -34.04 10.77 7.65
CA MET A 586 -32.78 10.15 7.26
C MET A 586 -32.89 9.51 5.87
N ILE A 587 -31.83 9.64 5.08
CA ILE A 587 -31.74 9.03 3.75
C ILE A 587 -31.40 7.54 3.92
N ASN A 588 -32.16 6.67 3.26
CA ASN A 588 -31.89 5.23 3.26
C ASN A 588 -30.59 4.92 2.51
N ASN A 589 -30.59 5.03 1.18
CA ASN A 589 -29.39 4.81 0.37
C ASN A 589 -29.09 6.02 -0.52
N ILE A 590 -27.81 6.36 -0.71
CA ILE A 590 -27.37 7.37 -1.67
C ILE A 590 -25.94 7.09 -2.16
N THR A 591 -25.71 7.32 -3.45
CA THR A 591 -24.38 7.30 -4.06
C THR A 591 -24.05 8.70 -4.58
N ILE A 592 -22.88 9.23 -4.19
CA ILE A 592 -22.36 10.53 -4.59
C ILE A 592 -20.95 10.31 -5.12
N THR A 593 -20.64 10.76 -6.34
CA THR A 593 -19.28 10.61 -6.88
C THR A 593 -18.86 11.82 -7.72
N GLY A 594 -17.60 12.21 -7.58
CA GLY A 594 -16.98 13.27 -8.37
C GLY A 594 -16.29 12.76 -9.64
N ALA A 595 -15.63 13.65 -10.36
CA ALA A 595 -14.79 13.37 -11.51
C ALA A 595 -13.36 12.91 -11.13
N GLY A 596 -13.05 12.73 -9.84
CA GLY A 596 -11.74 12.35 -9.30
C GLY A 596 -11.15 13.43 -8.39
N LEU A 597 -10.36 13.03 -7.39
CA LEU A 597 -9.75 13.93 -6.38
C LEU A 597 -8.74 14.95 -6.93
N TRP A 598 -8.39 14.88 -8.21
CA TRP A 598 -7.60 15.90 -8.94
C TRP A 598 -8.46 16.81 -9.83
N HIS A 599 -9.78 16.61 -9.88
CA HIS A 599 -10.68 17.23 -10.85
C HIS A 599 -11.89 17.91 -10.21
N THR A 600 -12.53 17.27 -9.23
CA THR A 600 -13.69 17.83 -8.53
C THR A 600 -13.27 18.34 -7.17
N ASN A 601 -13.33 19.66 -7.00
CA ASN A 601 -12.96 20.34 -5.77
C ASN A 601 -14.22 20.95 -5.13
N ILE A 602 -14.47 20.64 -3.87
CA ILE A 602 -15.48 21.32 -3.05
C ILE A 602 -14.75 22.22 -2.06
N GLN A 603 -15.02 23.52 -2.15
CA GLN A 603 -14.43 24.55 -1.30
C GLN A 603 -15.52 25.11 -0.37
N PHE A 604 -15.46 24.81 0.92
CA PHE A 604 -16.30 25.52 1.89
C PHE A 604 -15.72 26.93 2.09
N THR A 605 -16.55 27.98 1.98
CA THR A 605 -16.07 29.38 1.91
C THR A 605 -16.31 30.17 3.20
N ASN A 606 -17.11 29.66 4.12
CA ASN A 606 -17.44 30.32 5.38
C ASN A 606 -16.47 29.83 6.49
N PRO A 607 -15.77 30.73 7.21
CA PRO A 607 -14.74 30.35 8.19
C PRO A 607 -15.29 30.04 9.59
N ASN A 608 -16.57 30.34 9.85
CA ASN A 608 -17.16 30.26 11.19
C ASN A 608 -17.40 28.82 11.64
N ALA A 609 -17.56 28.61 12.95
CA ALA A 609 -18.08 27.36 13.50
C ALA A 609 -19.43 26.98 12.85
N ALA A 610 -19.63 25.68 12.57
CA ALA A 610 -20.69 25.10 11.76
C ALA A 610 -20.80 25.66 10.31
N GLY A 611 -19.78 26.38 9.82
CA GLY A 611 -19.76 27.03 8.52
C GLY A 611 -19.43 26.14 7.32
N GLY A 612 -19.21 24.84 7.50
CA GLY A 612 -18.86 23.94 6.40
C GLY A 612 -18.70 22.49 6.83
N GLY A 613 -18.16 21.67 5.93
CA GLY A 613 -18.12 20.22 6.11
C GLY A 613 -19.43 19.53 5.71
N ILE A 614 -19.46 18.20 5.78
CA ILE A 614 -20.59 17.37 5.34
C ILE A 614 -21.23 16.67 6.54
N SER A 615 -22.46 17.07 6.90
CA SER A 615 -23.27 16.38 7.93
C SER A 615 -24.11 15.29 7.26
N LEU A 616 -23.78 14.03 7.54
CA LEU A 616 -24.44 12.86 6.98
C LEU A 616 -25.62 12.43 7.87
N ARG A 617 -26.79 12.19 7.26
CA ARG A 617 -27.99 11.67 7.95
C ARG A 617 -28.50 10.42 7.24
N ILE A 618 -27.63 9.41 7.17
CA ILE A 618 -27.83 8.15 6.42
C ILE A 618 -28.20 7.02 7.38
N SER A 619 -29.23 6.24 7.04
CA SER A 619 -29.72 5.09 7.81
C SER A 619 -29.40 3.73 7.16
N GLY A 620 -29.38 3.66 5.83
CA GLY A 620 -28.92 2.51 5.04
C GLY A 620 -27.48 2.74 4.52
N LYS A 621 -27.21 2.48 3.24
CA LYS A 621 -25.86 2.58 2.65
C LYS A 621 -25.57 3.97 2.05
N LEU A 622 -24.49 4.59 2.50
CA LEU A 622 -23.78 5.66 1.78
C LEU A 622 -22.69 5.07 0.86
N ASP A 623 -22.49 5.71 -0.27
CA ASP A 623 -21.36 5.49 -1.16
C ASP A 623 -20.87 6.87 -1.64
N PHE A 624 -19.72 7.35 -1.16
CA PHE A 624 -19.20 8.70 -1.43
C PHE A 624 -17.77 8.64 -1.96
N SER A 625 -17.49 9.23 -3.12
CA SER A 625 -16.14 9.06 -3.72
C SER A 625 -15.66 10.12 -4.69
N ASN A 626 -14.36 10.05 -5.03
CA ASN A 626 -13.72 10.74 -6.15
C ASN A 626 -13.73 12.28 -6.08
N ILE A 627 -13.52 12.85 -4.89
CA ILE A 627 -13.69 14.29 -4.60
C ILE A 627 -12.55 14.81 -3.71
N TYR A 628 -12.08 16.02 -3.97
CA TYR A 628 -11.26 16.83 -3.05
C TYR A 628 -12.16 17.80 -2.25
N LEU A 629 -11.92 17.91 -0.94
CA LEU A 629 -12.59 18.81 0.00
C LEU A 629 -11.55 19.76 0.64
N ASN A 630 -11.85 21.06 0.64
CA ASN A 630 -11.13 22.08 1.41
C ASN A 630 -12.08 22.94 2.25
N SER A 631 -11.59 23.47 3.37
CA SER A 631 -12.32 24.36 4.27
C SER A 631 -11.97 25.85 4.04
N ASN A 632 -12.59 26.74 4.80
CA ASN A 632 -12.05 28.08 5.09
C ASN A 632 -11.75 28.23 6.61
N LEU A 633 -11.50 27.12 7.30
CA LEU A 633 -11.35 27.02 8.75
C LEU A 633 -9.88 27.18 9.17
N ARG A 634 -9.67 27.85 10.30
CA ARG A 634 -8.33 28.10 10.90
C ARG A 634 -8.30 28.07 12.42
N SER A 635 -9.28 27.40 13.03
CA SER A 635 -9.44 27.31 14.49
C SER A 635 -10.23 26.07 14.87
N ARG A 636 -9.85 25.42 15.98
CA ARG A 636 -10.67 24.37 16.61
C ARG A 636 -11.90 24.93 17.36
N TYR A 637 -12.04 26.25 17.47
CA TYR A 637 -13.07 26.95 18.25
C TYR A 637 -13.22 26.37 19.67
N GLY A 638 -12.10 25.98 20.31
CA GLY A 638 -12.11 25.30 21.61
C GLY A 638 -12.98 24.04 21.64
N GLN A 639 -12.80 23.16 20.64
CA GLN A 639 -13.59 21.93 20.39
C GLN A 639 -15.05 22.16 19.95
N ASN A 640 -15.44 23.39 19.64
CA ASN A 640 -16.81 23.74 19.20
C ASN A 640 -16.87 24.17 17.73
N ALA A 641 -15.91 23.77 16.87
CA ALA A 641 -15.94 24.16 15.46
C ALA A 641 -17.09 23.51 14.69
N ILE A 642 -17.45 22.25 14.98
CA ILE A 642 -18.51 21.48 14.30
C ILE A 642 -18.33 21.54 12.77
N TYR A 643 -17.10 21.31 12.31
CA TYR A 643 -16.66 21.62 10.94
C TYR A 643 -15.66 20.55 10.48
N LYS A 644 -16.06 19.28 10.60
CA LYS A 644 -15.31 18.13 10.08
C LYS A 644 -15.57 17.94 8.59
N GLY A 645 -14.65 17.32 7.85
CA GLY A 645 -14.85 16.98 6.43
C GLY A 645 -16.13 16.14 6.24
N PHE A 646 -16.28 15.10 7.06
CA PHE A 646 -17.52 14.33 7.21
C PHE A 646 -17.88 14.11 8.69
N MET A 647 -19.17 14.15 9.03
CA MET A 647 -19.66 13.97 10.41
C MET A 647 -21.07 13.38 10.48
N ASP A 648 -21.47 13.02 11.71
CA ASP A 648 -22.78 12.46 12.10
C ASP A 648 -23.03 10.99 11.71
N ASN A 649 -24.09 10.71 10.93
CA ASN A 649 -24.69 9.39 10.76
C ASN A 649 -24.35 8.81 9.39
N PHE A 650 -23.32 7.97 9.34
CA PHE A 650 -22.75 7.42 8.10
C PHE A 650 -23.53 6.18 7.58
N GLY A 651 -24.44 5.61 8.37
CA GLY A 651 -25.26 4.46 7.97
C GLY A 651 -24.60 3.08 8.17
N THR A 652 -25.07 2.08 7.42
CA THR A 652 -24.69 0.66 7.55
C THR A 652 -24.13 0.11 6.24
N ASN A 653 -23.00 -0.61 6.31
CA ASN A 653 -22.24 -1.12 5.15
C ASN A 653 -21.85 -0.03 4.13
N SER A 654 -21.67 1.20 4.63
CA SER A 654 -21.34 2.38 3.86
C SER A 654 -19.87 2.41 3.43
N ILE A 655 -19.56 3.19 2.39
CA ILE A 655 -18.19 3.43 1.95
C ILE A 655 -17.94 4.91 1.65
N ILE A 656 -16.78 5.42 2.06
CA ILE A 656 -16.20 6.68 1.57
C ILE A 656 -14.82 6.35 1.00
N HIS A 657 -14.57 6.62 -0.28
CA HIS A 657 -13.33 6.18 -0.92
C HIS A 657 -12.79 7.14 -1.96
N ASP A 658 -11.47 7.12 -2.18
CA ASP A 658 -10.79 7.96 -3.17
C ASP A 658 -11.12 9.46 -2.99
N VAL A 659 -11.13 9.92 -1.73
CA VAL A 659 -11.31 11.33 -1.35
C VAL A 659 -10.02 11.95 -0.82
N TRP A 660 -9.87 13.26 -0.99
CA TRP A 660 -8.81 14.06 -0.38
C TRP A 660 -9.48 15.13 0.49
N VAL A 661 -9.12 15.20 1.77
CA VAL A 661 -9.78 16.05 2.78
C VAL A 661 -8.71 16.80 3.57
N GLU A 662 -8.74 18.14 3.52
CA GLU A 662 -7.78 18.98 4.24
C GLU A 662 -8.34 20.28 4.85
N HIS A 663 -7.67 20.76 5.90
CA HIS A 663 -7.96 21.98 6.66
C HIS A 663 -9.27 21.98 7.46
N PHE A 664 -9.91 20.83 7.68
CA PHE A 664 -11.10 20.73 8.53
C PHE A 664 -10.75 20.66 10.02
N GLU A 665 -11.77 20.71 10.88
CA GLU A 665 -11.62 20.43 12.31
C GLU A 665 -11.05 19.02 12.49
N CYS A 666 -11.73 18.02 11.94
CA CYS A 666 -11.23 16.66 11.75
C CYS A 666 -11.49 16.25 10.29
N GLY A 667 -10.74 15.29 9.76
CA GLY A 667 -11.07 14.71 8.46
C GLY A 667 -12.44 14.02 8.49
N MET A 668 -12.67 13.14 9.47
CA MET A 668 -13.99 12.53 9.74
C MET A 668 -14.25 12.35 11.24
N TRP A 669 -15.50 12.59 11.66
CA TRP A 669 -15.99 12.26 13.02
C TRP A 669 -17.27 11.41 12.93
N VAL A 670 -17.12 10.10 13.03
CA VAL A 670 -18.20 9.13 12.85
C VAL A 670 -18.89 8.91 14.19
N GLY A 671 -20.13 9.38 14.35
CA GLY A 671 -20.86 9.21 15.60
C GLY A 671 -22.15 10.02 15.69
N ASP A 672 -23.18 9.42 16.29
CA ASP A 672 -24.47 10.08 16.47
C ASP A 672 -24.57 10.87 17.78
N TYR A 673 -25.08 12.10 17.67
CA TYR A 673 -25.46 12.94 18.80
C TYR A 673 -26.92 13.45 18.70
N ALA A 674 -27.65 13.03 17.66
CA ALA A 674 -29.00 13.54 17.36
C ALA A 674 -30.14 12.66 17.92
N HIS A 675 -29.92 11.37 18.13
CA HIS A 675 -30.97 10.45 18.61
C HIS A 675 -30.75 10.04 20.08
N THR A 676 -31.77 9.47 20.71
CA THR A 676 -31.71 8.89 22.07
C THR A 676 -32.67 7.68 22.14
N PRO A 677 -32.19 6.43 22.28
CA PRO A 677 -30.77 6.05 22.25
C PRO A 677 -30.09 6.47 20.94
N ALA A 678 -28.83 6.87 21.01
CA ALA A 678 -28.06 7.22 19.82
C ALA A 678 -27.82 5.99 18.92
N ILE A 679 -27.86 6.20 17.61
CA ILE A 679 -27.54 5.19 16.59
C ILE A 679 -26.04 5.16 16.30
N TYR A 680 -25.54 4.16 15.57
CA TYR A 680 -24.11 4.06 15.26
C TYR A 680 -23.87 3.60 13.82
N ALA A 681 -22.72 3.97 13.26
CA ALA A 681 -22.28 3.46 11.97
C ALA A 681 -21.74 2.03 12.13
N ASN A 682 -22.15 1.12 11.25
CA ASN A 682 -21.74 -0.28 11.33
C ASN A 682 -21.28 -0.82 9.97
N GLY A 683 -20.04 -1.30 9.89
CA GLY A 683 -19.45 -1.74 8.62
C GLY A 683 -19.12 -0.60 7.67
N LEU A 684 -18.85 0.61 8.18
CA LEU A 684 -18.34 1.71 7.37
C LEU A 684 -16.91 1.36 6.89
N ILE A 685 -16.62 1.57 5.62
CA ILE A 685 -15.27 1.49 5.06
C ILE A 685 -14.83 2.88 4.63
N VAL A 686 -13.63 3.30 5.04
CA VAL A 686 -12.92 4.44 4.47
C VAL A 686 -11.66 3.93 3.78
N GLU A 687 -11.48 4.22 2.49
CA GLU A 687 -10.31 3.71 1.76
C GLU A 687 -9.73 4.62 0.66
N ASN A 688 -8.48 4.33 0.25
CA ASN A 688 -7.75 5.01 -0.83
C ASN A 688 -7.65 6.54 -0.65
N SER A 689 -7.77 7.04 0.58
CA SER A 689 -8.05 8.44 0.86
C SER A 689 -6.83 9.20 1.40
N ARG A 690 -6.84 10.54 1.26
CA ARG A 690 -5.83 11.46 1.77
C ARG A 690 -6.47 12.34 2.83
N ILE A 691 -6.08 12.19 4.09
CA ILE A 691 -6.64 12.92 5.23
C ILE A 691 -5.52 13.76 5.85
N ARG A 692 -5.38 15.00 5.41
CA ARG A 692 -4.18 15.83 5.63
C ARG A 692 -4.51 17.16 6.31
N ASN A 693 -3.55 17.72 7.06
CA ASN A 693 -3.59 19.11 7.54
C ASN A 693 -4.87 19.50 8.32
N ASN A 694 -5.48 18.58 9.08
CA ASN A 694 -6.67 18.89 9.89
C ASN A 694 -6.27 19.37 11.29
N LEU A 695 -7.07 20.26 11.88
CA LEU A 695 -6.75 20.95 13.15
C LEU A 695 -6.86 20.04 14.39
N ALA A 696 -7.51 18.89 14.25
CA ALA A 696 -7.70 17.84 15.23
C ALA A 696 -7.50 16.46 14.55
N ASP A 697 -8.26 15.45 14.98
CA ASP A 697 -8.20 14.06 14.52
C ASP A 697 -8.21 13.92 12.99
N GLY A 698 -7.49 12.92 12.47
CA GLY A 698 -7.66 12.52 11.07
C GLY A 698 -9.02 11.86 10.86
N ILE A 699 -9.24 10.70 11.49
CA ILE A 699 -10.54 10.02 11.57
C ILE A 699 -10.78 9.52 12.99
N ASN A 700 -11.91 9.91 13.59
CA ASN A 700 -12.37 9.35 14.86
C ASN A 700 -13.65 8.50 14.66
N PHE A 701 -13.60 7.23 15.06
CA PHE A 701 -14.75 6.34 15.18
C PHE A 701 -15.29 6.41 16.62
N SER A 702 -16.38 7.17 16.79
CA SER A 702 -16.98 7.49 18.07
C SER A 702 -18.41 6.92 18.21
N GLN A 703 -19.07 7.17 19.33
CA GLN A 703 -20.49 6.86 19.59
C GLN A 703 -20.93 5.48 19.06
N GLY A 704 -20.34 4.41 19.60
CA GLY A 704 -20.72 3.04 19.27
C GLY A 704 -20.34 2.53 17.88
N THR A 705 -19.70 3.34 17.03
CA THR A 705 -19.24 2.93 15.68
C THR A 705 -18.50 1.60 15.75
N SER A 706 -18.93 0.63 14.93
CA SER A 706 -18.54 -0.78 15.07
C SER A 706 -18.27 -1.47 13.73
N ASN A 707 -17.45 -2.52 13.77
CA ASN A 707 -17.05 -3.34 12.61
C ASN A 707 -16.53 -2.50 11.41
N SER A 708 -16.06 -1.28 11.65
CA SER A 708 -15.75 -0.28 10.63
C SER A 708 -14.24 -0.18 10.39
N ILE A 709 -13.85 0.22 9.18
CA ILE A 709 -12.48 0.08 8.67
C ILE A 709 -11.96 1.42 8.12
N VAL A 710 -10.72 1.79 8.45
CA VAL A 710 -9.92 2.75 7.64
C VAL A 710 -8.74 2.00 7.04
N ARG A 711 -8.59 2.01 5.72
CA ARG A 711 -7.51 1.28 5.04
C ARG A 711 -6.93 1.96 3.81
N ASN A 712 -5.73 1.54 3.40
CA ASN A 712 -5.03 2.02 2.20
C ASN A 712 -5.02 3.57 2.08
N SER A 713 -4.96 4.28 3.21
CA SER A 713 -5.13 5.73 3.25
C SER A 713 -3.90 6.42 3.82
N ASN A 714 -3.59 7.60 3.30
CA ASN A 714 -2.52 8.44 3.82
C ASN A 714 -3.09 9.51 4.74
N VAL A 715 -2.57 9.54 5.98
CA VAL A 715 -3.03 10.41 7.05
C VAL A 715 -1.83 11.25 7.48
N ARG A 716 -1.87 12.58 7.32
CA ARG A 716 -0.66 13.40 7.49
C ARG A 716 -0.92 14.72 8.20
N ASN A 717 0.01 15.14 9.06
CA ASN A 717 0.06 16.52 9.57
C ASN A 717 -1.23 16.95 10.29
N ASN A 718 -1.89 16.01 10.99
CA ASN A 718 -3.14 16.24 11.71
C ASN A 718 -2.89 16.60 13.19
N GLY A 719 -3.86 17.31 13.76
CA GLY A 719 -3.76 18.07 15.00
C GLY A 719 -4.40 17.47 16.24
N ASP A 720 -4.76 16.20 16.20
CA ASP A 720 -4.98 15.28 17.33
C ASP A 720 -4.73 13.85 16.79
N ASP A 721 -5.30 12.81 17.40
CA ASP A 721 -5.02 11.43 16.99
C ASP A 721 -5.32 11.15 15.49
N GLY A 722 -4.34 10.64 14.76
CA GLY A 722 -4.42 10.44 13.31
C GLY A 722 -5.56 9.49 12.91
N LEU A 723 -5.63 8.33 13.56
CA LEU A 723 -6.77 7.40 13.50
C LEU A 723 -7.17 6.97 14.92
N ALA A 724 -8.40 7.27 15.33
CA ALA A 724 -8.86 7.09 16.71
C ALA A 724 -10.15 6.26 16.83
N VAL A 725 -10.25 5.46 17.90
CA VAL A 725 -11.55 4.91 18.37
C VAL A 725 -11.83 5.43 19.77
N TRP A 726 -12.79 6.35 19.89
CA TRP A 726 -13.32 6.81 21.17
C TRP A 726 -14.73 6.26 21.41
N PRO A 727 -14.88 5.12 22.13
CA PRO A 727 -16.19 4.54 22.44
C PRO A 727 -16.89 5.31 23.57
N SER A 728 -17.23 6.56 23.28
CA SER A 728 -18.14 7.39 24.07
C SER A 728 -19.53 6.75 24.16
N ASN A 729 -20.28 7.12 25.20
CA ASN A 729 -21.59 6.57 25.54
C ASN A 729 -22.69 7.66 25.64
N ALA A 730 -22.48 8.81 24.99
CA ALA A 730 -23.45 9.90 25.01
C ALA A 730 -24.77 9.44 24.38
N ASN A 731 -25.88 9.97 24.89
CA ASN A 731 -27.24 9.56 24.53
C ASN A 731 -27.50 8.04 24.64
N GLY A 732 -26.72 7.30 25.45
CA GLY A 732 -26.96 5.87 25.73
C GLY A 732 -26.66 4.91 24.59
N VAL A 733 -25.80 5.28 23.63
CA VAL A 733 -25.32 4.36 22.58
C VAL A 733 -24.51 3.20 23.16
N THR A 734 -24.58 2.03 22.52
CA THR A 734 -23.80 0.84 22.87
C THR A 734 -22.31 1.02 22.61
N VAL A 735 -21.46 0.30 23.35
CA VAL A 735 -20.00 0.28 23.14
C VAL A 735 -19.61 -0.11 21.71
N GLY A 736 -18.66 0.63 21.13
CA GLY A 736 -18.10 0.36 19.80
C GLY A 736 -17.09 -0.78 19.83
N ASN A 737 -17.12 -1.69 18.84
CA ASN A 737 -16.28 -2.89 18.80
C ASN A 737 -15.77 -3.22 17.39
N ASN A 738 -14.74 -4.05 17.29
CA ASN A 738 -14.23 -4.68 16.06
C ASN A 738 -13.74 -3.72 14.95
N ASN A 739 -13.57 -2.43 15.26
CA ASN A 739 -13.03 -1.46 14.29
C ASN A 739 -11.56 -1.78 13.93
N THR A 740 -11.19 -1.49 12.69
CA THR A 740 -9.93 -1.92 12.08
C THR A 740 -9.23 -0.77 11.34
N PHE A 741 -7.94 -0.54 11.62
CA PHE A 741 -7.11 0.44 10.92
C PHE A 741 -5.91 -0.24 10.25
N SER A 742 -5.97 -0.49 8.93
CA SER A 742 -4.95 -1.33 8.27
C SER A 742 -4.38 -0.77 6.97
N TYR A 743 -3.09 -0.97 6.71
CA TYR A 743 -2.43 -0.46 5.49
C TYR A 743 -2.52 1.06 5.36
N ASN A 744 -2.32 1.80 6.46
CA ASN A 744 -2.31 3.26 6.44
C ASN A 744 -0.87 3.79 6.62
N THR A 745 -0.52 4.81 5.85
CA THR A 745 0.73 5.57 6.03
C THR A 745 0.41 6.84 6.80
N ILE A 746 0.93 6.95 8.02
CA ILE A 746 0.57 8.01 8.98
C ILE A 746 1.81 8.80 9.36
N GLU A 747 1.83 10.10 9.04
CA GLU A 747 3.06 10.90 8.97
C GLU A 747 2.91 12.28 9.63
N ASN A 748 3.96 12.78 10.25
CA ASN A 748 4.06 14.17 10.73
C ASN A 748 2.94 14.59 11.71
N ASN A 749 2.33 13.65 12.44
CA ASN A 749 1.21 13.92 13.35
C ASN A 749 1.71 14.79 14.51
N TRP A 750 1.17 16.01 14.67
CA TRP A 750 1.79 17.06 15.52
C TRP A 750 1.19 17.19 16.93
N ARG A 751 0.26 16.31 17.27
CA ARG A 751 -0.32 16.12 18.61
C ARG A 751 -0.65 14.63 18.82
N ALA A 752 -0.84 14.23 20.07
CA ALA A 752 -1.43 12.94 20.49
C ALA A 752 -0.74 11.72 19.87
N ALA A 753 -1.39 10.88 19.06
CA ALA A 753 -0.76 9.73 18.43
C ALA A 753 -1.17 9.51 16.97
N ALA A 754 -0.34 8.76 16.21
CA ALA A 754 -0.73 8.37 14.86
C ALA A 754 -1.91 7.38 14.84
N ILE A 755 -1.98 6.45 15.79
CA ILE A 755 -3.15 5.59 16.04
C ILE A 755 -3.47 5.51 17.53
N ALA A 756 -4.75 5.64 17.90
CA ALA A 756 -5.20 5.51 19.29
C ALA A 756 -6.50 4.71 19.48
N PHE A 757 -6.55 3.91 20.56
CA PHE A 757 -7.77 3.25 21.04
C PHE A 757 -8.02 3.61 22.52
N PHE A 758 -9.23 4.03 22.87
CA PHE A 758 -9.57 4.49 24.23
C PHE A 758 -10.52 3.57 25.00
N GLY A 759 -10.96 2.46 24.40
CA GLY A 759 -11.80 1.47 25.06
C GLY A 759 -12.26 0.38 24.09
N GLY A 760 -13.41 -0.22 24.40
CA GLY A 760 -14.09 -1.14 23.49
C GLY A 760 -13.47 -2.54 23.47
N SER A 761 -13.70 -3.28 22.40
CA SER A 761 -13.29 -4.67 22.25
C SER A 761 -13.03 -5.05 20.79
N GLY A 762 -12.11 -5.99 20.55
CA GLY A 762 -11.91 -6.58 19.22
C GLY A 762 -11.20 -5.67 18.21
N HIS A 763 -10.71 -4.49 18.62
CA HIS A 763 -10.09 -3.53 17.73
C HIS A 763 -8.74 -4.01 17.19
N LYS A 764 -8.46 -3.68 15.93
CA LYS A 764 -7.23 -4.08 15.24
C LYS A 764 -6.57 -2.88 14.57
N ALA A 765 -5.24 -2.77 14.66
CA ALA A 765 -4.47 -1.89 13.80
C ALA A 765 -3.25 -2.64 13.24
N ASP A 766 -3.19 -2.85 11.93
CA ASP A 766 -2.17 -3.71 11.34
C ASP A 766 -1.63 -3.25 9.99
N HIS A 767 -0.43 -3.70 9.62
CA HIS A 767 0.15 -3.35 8.31
C HIS A 767 0.34 -1.83 8.11
N ASN A 768 0.50 -1.06 9.19
CA ASN A 768 0.63 0.40 9.14
C ASN A 768 2.11 0.85 9.08
N TYR A 769 2.33 2.07 8.59
CA TYR A 769 3.65 2.70 8.49
C TYR A 769 3.57 4.09 9.10
N ILE A 770 4.29 4.32 10.20
CA ILE A 770 4.14 5.50 11.07
C ILE A 770 5.49 6.24 11.17
N ILE A 771 5.49 7.57 10.96
CA ILE A 771 6.72 8.38 10.81
C ILE A 771 6.58 9.77 11.48
N ASP A 772 7.67 10.27 12.08
CA ASP A 772 7.89 11.68 12.46
C ASP A 772 6.77 12.30 13.33
N THR A 773 6.30 11.61 14.38
CA THR A 773 5.28 12.18 15.29
C THR A 773 5.87 13.24 16.22
N VAL A 774 5.25 14.41 16.34
CA VAL A 774 5.72 15.51 17.19
C VAL A 774 4.84 15.64 18.43
N GLY A 775 5.46 15.74 19.62
CA GLY A 775 4.73 15.92 20.88
C GLY A 775 3.83 14.74 21.26
N GLY A 776 4.11 13.54 20.74
CA GLY A 776 3.15 12.43 20.71
C GLY A 776 3.78 11.03 20.59
N SER A 777 2.97 10.07 20.13
CA SER A 777 3.31 8.64 20.02
C SER A 777 2.96 8.07 18.64
N GLY A 778 3.57 6.94 18.27
CA GLY A 778 3.12 6.17 17.11
C GLY A 778 1.80 5.44 17.39
N LEU A 779 1.78 4.65 18.47
CA LEU A 779 0.58 3.96 18.95
C LEU A 779 0.26 4.41 20.38
N ARG A 780 -1.00 4.68 20.69
CA ARG A 780 -1.44 5.02 22.06
C ARG A 780 -2.68 4.25 22.51
N MET A 781 -2.73 3.92 23.79
CA MET A 781 -3.97 3.51 24.47
C MET A 781 -4.09 4.24 25.79
N ASN A 782 -5.28 4.74 26.14
CA ASN A 782 -5.52 5.32 27.46
C ASN A 782 -6.93 5.03 27.99
N THR A 783 -7.18 5.39 29.25
CA THR A 783 -8.52 5.34 29.88
C THR A 783 -8.90 6.70 30.49
N VAL A 784 -8.56 7.79 29.78
CA VAL A 784 -8.72 9.17 30.26
C VAL A 784 -10.07 9.80 29.89
N PHE A 785 -10.68 9.35 28.78
CA PHE A 785 -11.89 9.97 28.22
C PHE A 785 -13.19 9.37 28.77
N PRO A 786 -14.29 10.14 28.88
CA PRO A 786 -15.59 9.58 29.25
C PRO A 786 -16.10 8.55 28.23
N GLY A 787 -16.66 7.44 28.70
CA GLY A 787 -17.24 6.41 27.83
C GLY A 787 -17.10 5.01 28.40
N TYR A 788 -16.89 4.04 27.51
CA TYR A 788 -16.51 2.68 27.84
C TYR A 788 -14.98 2.52 27.75
N HIS A 789 -14.37 1.76 28.65
CA HIS A 789 -12.95 1.40 28.56
C HIS A 789 -12.79 -0.09 28.18
N PHE A 790 -11.67 -0.70 28.53
CA PHE A 790 -11.31 -2.07 28.16
C PHE A 790 -11.86 -3.15 29.12
N GLN A 791 -12.82 -2.83 30.00
CA GLN A 791 -13.23 -3.76 31.07
C GLN A 791 -13.68 -5.11 30.53
N ASN A 792 -14.39 -5.09 29.39
CA ASN A 792 -14.93 -6.25 28.67
C ASN A 792 -14.15 -6.59 27.38
N ASN A 793 -12.95 -6.03 27.17
CA ASN A 793 -12.17 -6.29 25.96
C ASN A 793 -11.80 -7.78 25.84
N THR A 794 -12.22 -8.43 24.74
CA THR A 794 -11.87 -9.82 24.41
C THR A 794 -10.48 -9.96 23.80
N GLY A 795 -9.92 -8.89 23.25
CA GLY A 795 -8.62 -8.84 22.59
C GLY A 795 -8.51 -7.64 21.66
N ILE A 796 -7.48 -6.82 21.84
CA ILE A 796 -7.06 -5.78 20.89
C ILE A 796 -5.73 -6.20 20.28
N VAL A 797 -5.56 -6.02 18.97
CA VAL A 797 -4.36 -6.47 18.25
C VAL A 797 -3.73 -5.33 17.46
N PHE A 798 -2.47 -5.04 17.77
CA PHE A 798 -1.59 -4.29 16.89
C PHE A 798 -0.66 -5.28 16.20
N SER A 799 -0.56 -5.25 14.87
CA SER A 799 0.40 -6.14 14.19
C SER A 799 1.11 -5.52 12.99
N ASP A 800 2.21 -6.13 12.59
CA ASP A 800 2.84 -5.91 11.29
C ASP A 800 3.06 -4.42 10.98
N THR A 801 3.53 -3.63 11.95
CA THR A 801 3.58 -2.16 11.85
C THR A 801 5.01 -1.64 12.04
N THR A 802 5.42 -0.66 11.24
CA THR A 802 6.70 0.06 11.46
C THR A 802 6.39 1.41 12.10
N ILE A 803 7.17 1.78 13.10
CA ILE A 803 7.13 3.08 13.76
C ILE A 803 8.54 3.69 13.68
N ILE A 804 8.67 4.87 13.09
CA ILE A 804 9.95 5.57 12.87
C ILE A 804 9.86 6.95 13.51
N THR A 805 10.94 7.44 14.13
CA THR A 805 11.13 8.83 14.60
C THR A 805 10.03 9.37 15.54
N SER A 806 9.27 8.45 16.14
CA SER A 806 8.08 8.73 16.95
C SER A 806 8.39 8.67 18.46
N GLY A 807 7.36 8.89 19.29
CA GLY A 807 7.54 9.14 20.73
C GLY A 807 7.97 10.59 20.97
N THR A 808 8.14 11.01 22.22
CA THR A 808 8.69 12.35 22.54
C THR A 808 9.15 12.46 23.99
N SER A 809 9.95 13.49 24.31
CA SER A 809 10.17 13.96 25.69
C SER A 809 9.27 15.14 26.10
N LYS A 810 8.37 15.60 25.22
CA LYS A 810 7.61 16.85 25.43
C LYS A 810 6.24 16.85 24.76
N ASP A 811 5.28 16.14 25.36
CA ASP A 811 3.85 16.30 25.06
C ASP A 811 3.32 17.70 25.46
N LEU A 812 2.04 17.97 25.22
CA LEU A 812 1.42 19.27 25.61
C LEU A 812 1.39 19.51 27.13
N TYR A 813 1.62 18.47 27.94
CA TYR A 813 1.74 18.54 29.40
C TYR A 813 3.20 18.57 29.88
N GLY A 814 4.16 18.67 28.95
CA GLY A 814 5.60 18.72 29.23
C GLY A 814 6.21 17.40 29.69
N GLY A 815 5.62 16.26 29.31
CA GLY A 815 6.11 14.92 29.67
C GLY A 815 6.50 14.04 28.49
N GLU A 816 7.25 13.00 28.81
CA GLU A 816 7.66 11.92 27.92
C GLU A 816 6.51 11.00 27.50
N ARG A 817 6.59 10.54 26.25
CA ARG A 817 5.68 9.57 25.62
C ARG A 817 6.47 8.57 24.81
N GLY A 818 6.11 7.29 24.96
CA GLY A 818 6.75 6.24 24.19
C GLY A 818 6.40 6.30 22.70
N ALA A 819 7.21 5.69 21.84
CA ALA A 819 6.77 5.41 20.47
C ALA A 819 5.52 4.50 20.46
N ILE A 820 5.39 3.63 21.47
CA ILE A 820 4.13 3.08 21.96
C ILE A 820 3.89 3.59 23.40
N ASP A 821 2.76 4.26 23.67
CA ASP A 821 2.37 4.78 24.99
C ASP A 821 1.08 4.11 25.49
N LEU A 822 1.17 3.36 26.61
CA LEU A 822 0.03 2.72 27.26
C LEU A 822 -0.20 3.38 28.62
N GLU A 823 -1.29 4.14 28.73
CA GLU A 823 -1.61 4.98 29.89
C GLU A 823 -2.86 4.43 30.60
N ALA A 824 -2.70 3.64 31.66
CA ALA A 824 -3.83 3.13 32.44
C ALA A 824 -4.35 4.24 33.39
N SER A 825 -4.89 5.31 32.80
CA SER A 825 -5.19 6.59 33.44
C SER A 825 -6.09 6.45 34.67
N ASN A 826 -7.22 5.74 34.49
CA ASN A 826 -8.24 5.51 35.52
C ASN A 826 -8.59 4.02 35.63
N ASP A 827 -8.95 3.40 34.50
CA ASP A 827 -9.24 1.97 34.38
C ASP A 827 -8.05 1.19 33.82
N SER A 828 -8.06 -0.12 34.07
CA SER A 828 -7.06 -1.06 33.56
C SER A 828 -7.06 -1.16 32.03
N ILE A 829 -5.87 -1.12 31.42
CA ILE A 829 -5.67 -1.59 30.04
C ILE A 829 -5.46 -3.11 30.10
N LYS A 830 -6.22 -3.87 29.30
CA LYS A 830 -6.17 -5.33 29.33
C LYS A 830 -6.38 -5.98 27.97
N ASN A 831 -5.89 -7.22 27.84
CA ASN A 831 -6.05 -8.09 26.67
C ASN A 831 -5.59 -7.41 25.37
N VAL A 832 -4.30 -7.02 25.34
CA VAL A 832 -3.69 -6.32 24.20
C VAL A 832 -2.48 -7.10 23.70
N THR A 833 -2.44 -7.37 22.40
CA THR A 833 -1.33 -8.07 21.75
C THR A 833 -0.68 -7.20 20.67
N PHE A 834 0.63 -7.02 20.77
CA PHE A 834 1.48 -6.42 19.75
C PHE A 834 2.29 -7.55 19.07
N THR A 835 2.32 -7.63 17.74
CA THR A 835 3.04 -8.70 17.02
C THR A 835 3.72 -8.19 15.75
N ASN A 836 4.98 -8.53 15.51
CA ASN A 836 5.75 -8.09 14.33
C ASN A 836 5.82 -6.56 14.22
N ILE A 837 6.33 -5.88 15.25
CA ILE A 837 6.45 -4.42 15.29
C ILE A 837 7.93 -4.02 15.20
N ASP A 838 8.27 -3.11 14.30
CA ASP A 838 9.62 -2.56 14.16
C ASP A 838 9.61 -1.08 14.58
N ILE A 839 10.33 -0.77 15.66
CA ILE A 839 10.39 0.56 16.28
C ILE A 839 11.81 1.13 16.06
N ILE A 840 11.92 2.23 15.33
CA ILE A 840 13.18 2.72 14.75
C ILE A 840 13.39 4.20 15.13
N ASN A 841 14.59 4.56 15.57
CA ASN A 841 15.04 5.93 15.82
C ASN A 841 14.09 6.73 16.75
N THR A 842 13.65 6.12 17.85
CA THR A 842 12.70 6.75 18.79
C THR A 842 13.31 7.98 19.47
N GLN A 843 12.51 9.05 19.61
CA GLN A 843 12.94 10.30 20.26
C GLN A 843 13.38 10.03 21.70
N ARG A 844 12.50 9.38 22.47
CA ARG A 844 12.65 9.10 23.91
C ARG A 844 12.66 7.59 24.18
N ASP A 845 11.66 7.02 24.86
CA ASP A 845 11.55 5.58 25.14
C ASP A 845 10.72 4.84 24.08
N ALA A 846 11.09 3.63 23.66
CA ALA A 846 10.38 2.92 22.59
C ALA A 846 8.99 2.43 23.03
N ILE A 847 8.89 1.80 24.20
CA ILE A 847 7.61 1.33 24.76
C ILE A 847 7.47 1.85 26.19
N GLN A 848 6.41 2.60 26.45
CA GLN A 848 6.12 3.26 27.72
C GLN A 848 4.81 2.73 28.31
N LEU A 849 4.81 2.35 29.60
CA LEU A 849 3.61 1.96 30.35
C LEU A 849 3.51 2.70 31.68
N GLY A 850 2.34 3.23 32.03
CA GLY A 850 2.18 4.00 33.27
C GLY A 850 0.75 4.26 33.73
N TYR A 851 0.63 5.15 34.73
CA TYR A 851 -0.58 5.41 35.52
C TYR A 851 -1.07 4.20 36.34
N GLY A 852 -2.14 4.40 37.13
CA GLY A 852 -2.51 3.55 38.26
C GLY A 852 -3.53 2.45 37.98
N GLY A 853 -4.32 2.54 36.90
CA GLY A 853 -5.44 1.63 36.61
C GLY A 853 -5.03 0.17 36.35
N GLY A 854 -3.77 -0.05 35.96
CA GLY A 854 -3.13 -1.36 35.89
C GLY A 854 -3.11 -2.02 34.50
N PHE A 855 -2.20 -2.96 34.34
CA PHE A 855 -1.95 -3.69 33.09
C PHE A 855 -2.11 -5.20 33.27
N ALA A 856 -2.97 -5.82 32.46
CA ALA A 856 -3.28 -7.26 32.55
C ALA A 856 -3.36 -7.93 31.17
N ASN A 857 -2.62 -9.03 30.98
CA ASN A 857 -2.55 -9.73 29.68
C ASN A 857 -2.17 -8.78 28.53
N ILE A 858 -1.02 -8.11 28.70
CA ILE A 858 -0.36 -7.32 27.66
C ILE A 858 0.78 -8.17 27.10
N VAL A 859 0.76 -8.44 25.80
CA VAL A 859 1.69 -9.36 25.13
C VAL A 859 2.35 -8.67 23.94
N PHE A 860 3.64 -8.87 23.80
CA PHE A 860 4.50 -8.34 22.75
C PHE A 860 5.25 -9.50 22.09
N ASN A 861 5.12 -9.69 20.78
CA ASN A 861 5.75 -10.79 20.04
C ASN A 861 6.55 -10.26 18.85
N ASN A 862 7.75 -10.77 18.60
CA ASN A 862 8.56 -10.41 17.44
C ASN A 862 8.72 -8.87 17.32
N ILE A 863 9.20 -8.23 18.39
CA ILE A 863 9.40 -6.78 18.43
C ILE A 863 10.87 -6.49 18.17
N ASN A 864 11.15 -5.58 17.23
CA ASN A 864 12.49 -5.11 16.95
C ASN A 864 12.61 -3.64 17.34
N ILE A 865 13.57 -3.31 18.21
CA ILE A 865 13.83 -1.93 18.64
C ILE A 865 15.24 -1.53 18.21
N ASN A 866 15.36 -0.44 17.44
CA ASN A 866 16.64 0.05 16.92
C ASN A 866 16.72 1.59 17.06
N GLY A 867 17.45 2.06 18.06
CA GLY A 867 17.60 3.50 18.33
C GLY A 867 16.53 4.05 19.27
N THR A 868 16.95 4.53 20.44
CA THR A 868 16.11 5.23 21.43
C THR A 868 16.87 6.43 22.01
N GLY A 869 16.18 7.37 22.64
CA GLY A 869 16.78 8.52 23.31
C GLY A 869 17.53 9.48 22.37
N LEU A 870 17.14 9.53 21.09
CA LEU A 870 17.79 10.38 20.08
C LEU A 870 17.55 11.88 20.29
N ASP A 871 16.56 12.27 21.09
CA ASP A 871 16.41 13.68 21.53
C ASP A 871 17.48 14.11 22.56
N GLY A 872 18.19 13.16 23.18
CA GLY A 872 19.21 13.40 24.19
C GLY A 872 18.68 13.93 25.53
N VAL A 873 17.36 13.99 25.72
CA VAL A 873 16.73 14.56 26.92
C VAL A 873 16.79 13.54 28.06
N THR A 874 17.23 13.98 29.23
CA THR A 874 17.32 13.14 30.44
C THR A 874 16.33 13.50 31.53
N THR A 875 15.66 14.66 31.46
CA THR A 875 14.58 15.03 32.38
C THR A 875 13.34 14.15 32.14
N SER A 876 12.68 13.75 33.22
CA SER A 876 11.43 12.99 33.20
C SER A 876 10.37 13.74 34.00
N ARG A 877 9.11 13.63 33.57
CA ARG A 877 7.92 14.09 34.29
C ARG A 877 7.46 13.08 35.34
N PHE A 878 7.62 11.79 35.08
CA PHE A 878 7.01 10.73 35.88
C PHE A 878 7.97 9.95 36.79
N SER A 879 9.29 9.99 36.54
CA SER A 879 10.31 9.26 37.29
C SER A 879 11.60 10.08 37.50
N GLY A 880 12.69 9.45 37.95
CA GLY A 880 14.00 10.10 38.07
C GLY A 880 14.67 10.29 36.71
N PRO A 881 15.66 11.20 36.57
CA PRO A 881 16.31 11.45 35.28
C PRO A 881 16.93 10.18 34.65
N HIS A 882 16.64 9.95 33.37
CA HIS A 882 17.06 8.77 32.62
C HIS A 882 17.19 9.05 31.13
N GLN A 883 18.01 8.27 30.42
CA GLN A 883 18.06 8.26 28.96
C GLN A 883 16.93 7.38 28.38
N GLY A 884 16.60 7.56 27.10
CA GLY A 884 15.57 6.79 26.42
C GLY A 884 15.86 5.28 26.34
N SER A 885 14.90 4.48 26.77
CA SER A 885 14.97 3.03 26.99
C SER A 885 14.22 2.24 25.92
N ALA A 886 14.49 0.93 25.81
CA ALA A 886 13.66 0.02 25.03
C ALA A 886 12.27 -0.16 25.67
N ILE A 887 12.22 -0.40 26.98
CA ILE A 887 10.99 -0.49 27.78
C ILE A 887 11.11 0.41 29.01
N TYR A 888 10.13 1.27 29.23
CA TYR A 888 10.01 2.19 30.36
C TYR A 888 8.68 1.98 31.09
N THR A 889 8.72 1.91 32.43
CA THR A 889 7.50 2.00 33.24
C THR A 889 7.62 3.00 34.38
N TYR A 890 6.57 3.80 34.56
CA TYR A 890 6.35 4.69 35.71
C TYR A 890 5.13 4.24 36.54
N THR A 891 4.94 2.93 36.62
CA THR A 891 3.96 2.29 37.50
C THR A 891 4.47 0.94 37.94
N GLY A 892 4.11 0.53 39.16
CA GLY A 892 4.32 -0.84 39.65
C GLY A 892 3.11 -1.76 39.42
N ASN A 893 2.00 -1.25 38.88
CA ASN A 893 0.74 -2.00 38.79
C ASN A 893 0.58 -2.72 37.44
N GLY A 894 1.00 -3.98 37.36
CA GLY A 894 0.62 -4.87 36.26
C GLY A 894 1.77 -5.72 35.70
N SER A 895 1.54 -6.30 34.52
CA SER A 895 2.51 -7.11 33.80
C SER A 895 2.49 -6.90 32.29
N ALA A 896 3.62 -7.20 31.66
CA ALA A 896 3.75 -7.34 30.21
C ALA A 896 4.71 -8.49 29.87
N THR A 897 4.38 -9.28 28.85
CA THR A 897 5.20 -10.42 28.38
C THR A 897 5.72 -10.14 26.99
N PHE A 898 7.04 -10.20 26.83
CA PHE A 898 7.75 -10.08 25.56
C PHE A 898 8.29 -11.44 25.12
N ASN A 899 7.94 -11.86 23.91
CA ASN A 899 8.44 -13.07 23.25
C ASN A 899 9.24 -12.66 22.02
N ASN A 900 10.49 -13.11 21.88
CA ASN A 900 11.36 -12.76 20.74
C ASN A 900 11.48 -11.23 20.54
N LEU A 901 11.96 -10.55 21.59
CA LEU A 901 12.32 -9.12 21.56
C LEU A 901 13.78 -8.96 21.11
N THR A 902 14.03 -8.19 20.04
CA THR A 902 15.37 -7.74 19.67
C THR A 902 15.55 -6.26 20.01
N THR A 903 16.74 -5.88 20.49
CA THR A 903 17.07 -4.50 20.82
C THR A 903 18.47 -4.12 20.30
N SER A 904 18.63 -2.88 19.87
CA SER A 904 19.88 -2.33 19.35
C SER A 904 19.91 -0.81 19.50
N ASN A 905 21.11 -0.24 19.66
CA ASN A 905 21.34 1.21 19.75
C ASN A 905 20.47 1.93 20.81
N ILE A 906 20.25 1.28 21.96
CA ILE A 906 19.45 1.81 23.07
C ILE A 906 20.28 2.80 23.90
N ALA A 907 19.80 4.03 24.11
CA ALA A 907 20.56 5.07 24.81
C ALA A 907 20.69 4.81 26.33
N ASN A 908 19.68 4.21 26.96
CA ASN A 908 19.76 3.77 28.35
C ASN A 908 20.69 2.55 28.49
N PRO A 909 21.80 2.63 29.26
CA PRO A 909 22.76 1.53 29.39
C PRO A 909 22.20 0.29 30.11
N ASN A 910 21.08 0.42 30.84
CA ASN A 910 20.37 -0.72 31.44
C ASN A 910 19.39 -1.40 30.47
N ILE A 911 19.29 -0.90 29.22
CA ILE A 911 18.30 -1.23 28.18
C ILE A 911 16.86 -0.82 28.56
N ASN A 912 16.41 -1.16 29.77
CA ASN A 912 15.06 -0.89 30.29
C ASN A 912 15.12 -0.02 31.56
N TYR A 913 14.05 0.73 31.83
CA TYR A 913 13.84 1.42 33.11
C TYR A 913 12.46 1.06 33.68
N ILE A 914 12.43 0.06 34.57
CA ILE A 914 11.19 -0.51 35.08
C ILE A 914 10.98 -0.11 36.54
N GLN A 915 9.82 0.47 36.86
CA GLN A 915 9.43 0.78 38.23
C GLN A 915 9.17 -0.49 39.04
N SER A 916 9.67 -0.50 40.28
CA SER A 916 9.51 -1.62 41.22
C SER A 916 8.05 -2.02 41.41
N GLY A 917 7.79 -3.33 41.36
CA GLY A 917 6.45 -3.93 41.39
C GLY A 917 5.95 -4.40 40.03
N PHE A 918 6.36 -3.75 38.92
CA PHE A 918 5.91 -4.14 37.58
C PHE A 918 6.53 -5.48 37.15
N ASN A 919 5.68 -6.44 36.77
CA ASN A 919 6.12 -7.77 36.36
C ASN A 919 6.41 -7.81 34.85
N LEU A 920 7.62 -7.41 34.46
CA LEU A 920 8.11 -7.54 33.09
C LEU A 920 8.70 -8.93 32.86
N ILE A 921 8.18 -9.65 31.87
CA ILE A 921 8.67 -10.96 31.42
C ILE A 921 9.26 -10.80 30.01
N ILE A 922 10.46 -11.33 29.77
CA ILE A 922 11.09 -11.39 28.45
C ILE A 922 11.63 -12.82 28.24
N GLN A 923 11.29 -13.44 27.10
CA GLN A 923 11.62 -14.83 26.77
C GLN A 923 11.73 -15.08 25.25
#